data_AF-A0A1F9F6J1-F1
#
_entry.id   AF-A0A1F9F6J1-F1
#
_cell.length_a   1.000
_cell.length_b   1.000
_cell.length_c   1.000
_cell.angle_alpha   90.00
_cell.angle_beta   90.00
_cell.angle_gamma   90.00
#
_symmetry.space_group_name_H-M   'P 1'
#
loop_
_entity.id
_entity.type
_entity.pdbx_description
1 polymer ?
#
loop_
_entity_poly.entity_id
_entity_poly.type
_entity_poly.pdbx_seq_one_letter_code
_entity_poly.pdbx_strand_id
1 'polypeptide(L)'
;MRIARYLPVAALCVTLPFITGLEACLGLCDFESDPACEDPERAQVLGAVTGPESSGASFGLPGGFVRVEPTFARALAGAVTAELAKLPSTGVAPHKGARRPHQSDANLVPSDKTRVERFRPGEVIVRAREPARERKAELSRALTFELDGVFDEPVVVDVRLCGTSTRCLADLRTKHGKPLDPEATAEAVLVLSRSPLLVYAEKNLILQAAAQPNDEFFTLQWHYAAMDLPAAWDVTQGSDDVTAVIIDTGILVAHPDLEPRVTTLGADLIDDPEVARDGDGRDDDGDDAGDQACGSTCHSHHGSHVAGTMGAATDNGSMVAGVTWAGRLIPARALGAGGGSLADIADAIEWAVGNDVDGVSRNPYPADVINMSLGGYGESAAMNDAVSDAVAAGAIVVVAAGNDATDASEFTPANAPDAITVASHGNTGPDRATPRKASYSNYGDKVDVAAPGGEQGEDVDGDGQGDGVLSTVEDYVTFYQGTSMAAPHVAGIAMLLKSLDPAIDQEQARQILSSTASPDLDCPEGCGAGRVSAARAVHAIGGDLDGPFVIASPSIVRVGRGQRETPVIFKNIGATASPVSLGVGGENRSACHLDRDGGDLDPDEAVIAVLSIDRDEEADDRGECTITATFGQQSAEARVVWTADEVQALTVVDVGAVRIDGDGALAVERIVTTSAVQQFEYKLFNLSPAEYLVVGLVDVNADGDYDDDVDAIGIFQPSGGDDDACTQASCGRLTVTAGQTVTGADFTVAPGFGGGDDDTGGTGDGQLGDGCTDGNECGGGLYCEDALPGGYCTTDCAGDADCPDAGLCFSLVDVTGDEYTVCLESCTAPTDCRTGEGYTCDADSTCYPG
;
A
#
# COMPACT_ATOMS: atom_id res chain seq x y z
N MET A 1 26.12 2.76 -41.92
CA MET A 1 27.03 3.17 -40.82
C MET A 1 26.25 4.13 -39.92
N ARG A 2 25.80 3.60 -38.76
CA ARG A 2 25.46 4.24 -37.46
C ARG A 2 24.44 5.40 -37.31
N ILE A 3 23.36 5.08 -36.54
CA ILE A 3 22.76 5.78 -35.35
C ILE A 3 22.04 7.13 -35.61
N ALA A 4 20.89 7.54 -35.02
CA ALA A 4 19.68 7.00 -34.36
C ALA A 4 18.80 8.24 -33.99
N ARG A 5 17.46 8.18 -34.19
CA ARG A 5 16.32 8.53 -33.28
C ARG A 5 16.35 9.85 -32.46
N TYR A 6 15.27 10.59 -32.14
CA TYR A 6 13.85 10.77 -32.54
C TYR A 6 13.37 12.02 -31.75
N LEU A 7 12.58 12.92 -32.37
CA LEU A 7 11.74 13.97 -31.73
C LEU A 7 10.87 14.60 -32.84
N PRO A 8 9.65 15.12 -32.60
CA PRO A 8 8.53 14.71 -31.75
C PRO A 8 7.25 14.42 -32.60
N VAL A 9 6.19 13.81 -32.03
CA VAL A 9 4.86 13.73 -32.69
C VAL A 9 3.80 14.37 -31.80
N ALA A 10 3.72 15.69 -31.88
CA ALA A 10 2.56 16.50 -31.55
C ALA A 10 2.33 17.44 -32.74
N ALA A 11 1.66 16.94 -33.80
CA ALA A 11 0.99 17.74 -34.84
C ALA A 11 0.37 16.82 -35.92
N LEU A 12 -0.84 16.28 -35.66
CA LEU A 12 -1.89 16.21 -36.68
C LEU A 12 -3.25 15.85 -36.04
N CYS A 13 -3.97 16.85 -35.52
CA CYS A 13 -5.43 16.76 -35.43
C CYS A 13 -6.12 18.13 -35.47
N VAL A 14 -5.69 19.01 -36.37
CA VAL A 14 -6.55 20.05 -36.94
C VAL A 14 -6.14 20.25 -38.39
N THR A 15 -6.95 19.75 -39.33
CA THR A 15 -7.43 20.44 -40.54
C THR A 15 -8.02 19.40 -41.49
N LEU A 16 -9.35 19.26 -41.49
CA LEU A 16 -10.25 19.09 -42.65
C LEU A 16 -11.67 18.81 -42.11
N PRO A 17 -12.68 19.63 -42.44
CA PRO A 17 -14.07 19.30 -42.15
C PRO A 17 -14.51 18.24 -43.16
N PHE A 18 -15.38 17.31 -42.75
CA PHE A 18 -15.90 16.18 -43.52
C PHE A 18 -14.99 14.94 -43.57
N ILE A 19 -15.04 14.11 -42.53
CA ILE A 19 -15.25 12.64 -42.56
C ILE A 19 -15.67 12.25 -41.13
N THR A 20 -16.77 11.52 -41.01
CA THR A 20 -17.34 10.94 -39.80
C THR A 20 -16.61 9.65 -39.41
N GLY A 21 -16.28 9.47 -38.13
CA GLY A 21 -15.81 8.20 -37.56
C GLY A 21 -15.10 8.40 -36.23
N LEU A 22 -15.83 8.19 -35.11
CA LEU A 22 -15.27 7.97 -33.77
C LEU A 22 -14.68 6.56 -33.74
N GLU A 23 -13.43 6.42 -33.32
CA GLU A 23 -12.88 5.20 -32.72
C GLU A 23 -11.52 5.54 -32.11
N ALA A 24 -11.25 4.99 -30.92
CA ALA A 24 -10.08 5.18 -30.05
C ALA A 24 -10.16 6.29 -28.97
N CYS A 25 -11.13 6.16 -28.06
CA CYS A 25 -11.07 6.69 -26.68
C CYS A 25 -11.88 5.76 -25.73
N LEU A 26 -11.48 4.50 -25.56
CA LEU A 26 -12.25 3.49 -24.78
C LEU A 26 -11.55 3.04 -23.47
N GLY A 27 -10.70 3.89 -22.88
CA GLY A 27 -9.94 3.51 -21.69
C GLY A 27 -10.74 3.47 -20.38
N LEU A 28 -11.56 4.47 -20.07
CA LEU A 28 -11.84 4.81 -18.65
C LEU A 28 -13.27 5.30 -18.42
N CYS A 29 -14.20 4.37 -18.34
CA CYS A 29 -15.52 4.57 -17.76
C CYS A 29 -15.69 3.55 -16.62
N ASP A 30 -16.41 3.87 -15.56
CA ASP A 30 -16.93 2.96 -14.54
C ASP A 30 -18.47 3.07 -14.58
N PHE A 31 -19.19 1.96 -14.43
CA PHE A 31 -20.62 1.87 -14.71
C PHE A 31 -21.50 1.93 -13.46
N GLU A 32 -21.00 1.53 -12.29
CA GLU A 32 -21.85 1.49 -11.09
C GLU A 32 -22.19 2.91 -10.59
N SER A 33 -21.40 3.90 -11.00
CA SER A 33 -21.54 5.33 -10.71
C SER A 33 -22.21 6.15 -11.82
N ASP A 34 -22.36 5.63 -13.06
CA ASP A 34 -23.03 6.34 -14.17
C ASP A 34 -23.82 5.42 -15.15
N PRO A 35 -25.17 5.42 -15.10
CA PRO A 35 -26.02 4.70 -16.05
C PRO A 35 -25.91 5.18 -17.51
N ALA A 36 -25.31 6.34 -17.79
CA ALA A 36 -25.09 6.86 -19.14
C ALA A 36 -23.82 6.30 -19.82
N CYS A 37 -22.99 5.54 -19.09
CA CYS A 37 -21.81 4.86 -19.61
C CYS A 37 -22.12 3.58 -20.40
N GLU A 38 -23.38 3.12 -20.41
CA GLU A 38 -23.85 2.05 -21.30
C GLU A 38 -24.05 2.62 -22.71
N ASP A 39 -23.18 2.22 -23.65
CA ASP A 39 -23.50 2.34 -25.06
C ASP A 39 -24.58 1.28 -25.38
N PRO A 40 -25.81 1.67 -25.78
CA PRO A 40 -26.88 0.72 -26.11
C PRO A 40 -26.54 -0.17 -27.31
N GLU A 41 -25.46 0.14 -28.05
CA GLU A 41 -24.91 -0.66 -29.13
C GLU A 41 -23.78 -1.63 -28.68
N ARG A 42 -23.38 -1.63 -27.40
CA ARG A 42 -22.32 -2.48 -26.82
C ARG A 42 -22.89 -3.46 -25.79
N ALA A 43 -22.11 -4.48 -25.45
CA ALA A 43 -22.52 -5.60 -24.59
C ALA A 43 -21.73 -5.63 -23.27
N GLN A 44 -22.21 -6.45 -22.32
CA GLN A 44 -21.57 -6.65 -21.02
C GLN A 44 -21.67 -8.10 -20.53
N VAL A 45 -20.73 -8.49 -19.66
CA VAL A 45 -20.57 -9.82 -19.07
C VAL A 45 -20.37 -9.70 -17.57
N LEU A 46 -21.12 -10.47 -16.80
CA LEU A 46 -21.13 -10.51 -15.34
C LEU A 46 -20.91 -11.95 -14.87
N GLY A 47 -20.04 -12.15 -13.88
CA GLY A 47 -19.76 -13.46 -13.30
C GLY A 47 -18.96 -13.36 -12.00
N ALA A 48 -18.59 -14.49 -11.42
CA ALA A 48 -17.73 -14.56 -10.26
C ALA A 48 -16.44 -15.34 -10.54
N VAL A 49 -15.30 -14.84 -10.03
CA VAL A 49 -14.00 -15.49 -10.09
C VAL A 49 -13.57 -15.94 -8.70
N THR A 50 -13.07 -17.18 -8.59
CA THR A 50 -12.57 -17.75 -7.32
C THR A 50 -11.04 -17.90 -7.40
N GLY A 51 -10.32 -17.41 -6.39
CA GLY A 51 -8.86 -17.51 -6.30
C GLY A 51 -8.38 -18.87 -5.75
N PRO A 52 -7.09 -19.22 -5.89
CA PRO A 52 -6.55 -20.47 -5.38
C PRO A 52 -6.52 -20.49 -3.83
N GLU A 53 -7.06 -21.54 -3.20
CA GLU A 53 -6.99 -21.71 -1.73
C GLU A 53 -5.56 -22.06 -1.27
N SER A 54 -5.02 -21.31 -0.31
CA SER A 54 -3.76 -21.61 0.38
C SER A 54 -3.94 -22.67 1.47
N SER A 55 -4.31 -23.91 1.13
CA SER A 55 -4.10 -25.02 2.08
C SER A 55 -3.84 -26.37 1.43
N GLY A 56 -2.73 -26.99 1.83
CA GLY A 56 -2.40 -28.37 1.50
C GLY A 56 -3.36 -29.35 2.20
N ALA A 57 -4.36 -29.84 1.49
CA ALA A 57 -4.93 -31.17 1.68
C ALA A 57 -5.78 -31.56 0.47
N SER A 58 -5.47 -32.73 -0.10
CA SER A 58 -6.30 -33.39 -1.09
C SER A 58 -7.71 -33.64 -0.57
N PHE A 59 -8.71 -33.02 -1.20
CA PHE A 59 -10.11 -33.41 -1.04
C PHE A 59 -10.75 -33.74 -2.38
N GLY A 60 -11.43 -34.89 -2.39
CA GLY A 60 -12.03 -35.52 -3.55
C GLY A 60 -13.17 -34.69 -4.14
N LEU A 61 -13.08 -34.52 -5.44
CA LEU A 61 -14.05 -33.83 -6.30
C LEU A 61 -15.40 -34.58 -6.31
N PRO A 62 -16.53 -33.93 -5.98
CA PRO A 62 -17.82 -34.38 -6.46
C PRO A 62 -18.08 -33.73 -7.83
N GLY A 63 -17.78 -34.50 -8.89
CA GLY A 63 -18.49 -34.49 -10.17
C GLY A 63 -18.41 -33.23 -11.04
N GLY A 64 -17.64 -33.34 -12.14
CA GLY A 64 -17.81 -32.52 -13.34
C GLY A 64 -16.67 -31.55 -13.63
N PHE A 65 -15.49 -32.08 -13.99
CA PHE A 65 -14.42 -31.28 -14.62
C PHE A 65 -14.16 -31.84 -16.02
N VAL A 66 -14.36 -31.03 -17.04
CA VAL A 66 -14.05 -31.32 -18.44
C VAL A 66 -12.66 -30.77 -18.75
N ARG A 67 -11.78 -31.61 -19.34
CA ARG A 67 -10.43 -31.23 -19.78
C ARG A 67 -10.51 -30.22 -20.93
N VAL A 68 -9.90 -29.06 -20.76
CA VAL A 68 -9.51 -28.16 -21.87
C VAL A 68 -8.18 -28.66 -22.43
N GLU A 69 -7.97 -28.63 -23.76
CA GLU A 69 -6.68 -29.00 -24.32
C GLU A 69 -5.59 -27.95 -23.97
N PRO A 70 -4.44 -28.38 -23.42
CA PRO A 70 -3.39 -27.49 -22.88
C PRO A 70 -2.82 -26.50 -23.90
N THR A 71 -2.79 -26.88 -25.18
CA THR A 71 -2.22 -26.08 -26.27
C THR A 71 -3.01 -24.81 -26.57
N PHE A 72 -4.34 -24.85 -26.44
CA PHE A 72 -5.21 -23.68 -26.67
C PHE A 72 -5.11 -22.67 -25.51
N ALA A 73 -5.00 -23.15 -24.26
CA ALA A 73 -4.80 -22.29 -23.10
C ALA A 73 -3.41 -21.62 -23.09
N ARG A 74 -2.35 -22.36 -23.43
CA ARG A 74 -0.96 -21.84 -23.55
C ARG A 74 -0.79 -20.78 -24.64
N ALA A 75 -1.32 -21.03 -25.84
CA ALA A 75 -1.24 -20.07 -26.95
C ALA A 75 -2.06 -18.80 -26.66
N LEU A 76 -3.17 -18.93 -25.94
CA LEU A 76 -3.99 -17.80 -25.50
C LEU A 76 -3.32 -16.99 -24.39
N ALA A 77 -2.72 -17.64 -23.38
CA ALA A 77 -1.96 -16.98 -22.31
C ALA A 77 -0.82 -16.14 -22.89
N GLY A 78 0.05 -16.73 -23.71
CA GLY A 78 1.16 -15.98 -24.34
C GLY A 78 0.72 -14.82 -25.24
N ALA A 79 -0.44 -14.93 -25.91
CA ALA A 79 -1.00 -13.84 -26.73
C ALA A 79 -1.64 -12.73 -25.88
N VAL A 80 -2.25 -13.09 -24.74
CA VAL A 80 -2.88 -12.16 -23.78
C VAL A 80 -1.81 -11.42 -22.98
N THR A 81 -0.77 -12.09 -22.49
CA THR A 81 0.38 -11.51 -21.78
C THR A 81 1.14 -10.50 -22.67
N ALA A 82 1.31 -10.79 -23.96
CA ALA A 82 1.98 -9.89 -24.90
C ALA A 82 1.19 -8.60 -25.25
N GLU A 83 -0.13 -8.59 -25.08
CA GLU A 83 -0.98 -7.40 -25.23
C GLU A 83 -1.24 -6.68 -23.89
N LEU A 84 -1.29 -7.41 -22.77
CA LEU A 84 -1.32 -6.89 -21.40
C LEU A 84 -0.13 -5.98 -21.09
N ALA A 85 1.08 -6.38 -21.50
CA ALA A 85 2.30 -5.57 -21.37
C ALA A 85 2.27 -4.21 -22.11
N LYS A 86 1.20 -3.92 -22.85
CA LYS A 86 0.99 -2.67 -23.60
C LYS A 86 -0.14 -1.79 -23.04
N LEU A 87 -0.85 -2.25 -22.01
CA LEU A 87 -2.00 -1.56 -21.43
C LEU A 87 -1.67 -1.05 -20.02
N PRO A 88 -2.07 0.18 -19.63
CA PRO A 88 -2.03 0.61 -18.25
C PRO A 88 -3.16 -0.06 -17.44
N SER A 89 -2.82 -0.67 -16.29
CA SER A 89 -3.75 -1.35 -15.38
C SER A 89 -4.66 -0.36 -14.63
N THR A 90 -5.93 -0.71 -14.48
CA THR A 90 -6.95 0.08 -13.75
C THR A 90 -7.74 -0.86 -12.84
N GLY A 91 -7.70 -0.63 -11.52
CA GLY A 91 -8.39 -1.43 -10.51
C GLY A 91 -9.85 -1.04 -10.28
N VAL A 92 -10.68 -2.02 -9.92
CA VAL A 92 -12.10 -1.86 -9.53
C VAL A 92 -12.34 -2.57 -8.18
N ALA A 93 -13.17 -1.98 -7.32
CA ALA A 93 -13.44 -2.43 -5.95
C ALA A 93 -14.53 -3.52 -5.80
N PRO A 94 -14.57 -4.29 -4.68
CA PRO A 94 -15.61 -5.30 -4.36
C PRO A 94 -16.86 -4.78 -3.64
N HIS A 95 -18.00 -5.43 -3.91
CA HIS A 95 -19.31 -5.18 -3.27
C HIS A 95 -19.45 -5.63 -1.80
N LYS A 96 -20.27 -4.87 -1.06
CA LYS A 96 -20.64 -5.03 0.36
C LYS A 96 -21.54 -6.24 0.65
N GLY A 97 -21.20 -7.03 1.68
CA GLY A 97 -22.22 -7.83 2.36
C GLY A 97 -21.80 -8.98 3.28
N ALA A 98 -21.26 -8.71 4.47
CA ALA A 98 -21.33 -9.66 5.58
C ALA A 98 -21.43 -8.96 6.94
N ARG A 99 -22.58 -9.12 7.62
CA ARG A 99 -22.79 -8.63 8.99
C ARG A 99 -21.76 -9.28 9.94
N ARG A 100 -20.91 -8.48 10.57
CA ARG A 100 -20.02 -8.91 11.66
C ARG A 100 -20.68 -8.75 13.05
N PRO A 101 -20.24 -9.52 14.07
CA PRO A 101 -20.93 -9.70 15.35
C PRO A 101 -20.73 -8.51 16.31
N HIS A 102 -21.62 -8.40 17.29
CA HIS A 102 -21.61 -7.37 18.34
C HIS A 102 -20.24 -7.13 19.01
N GLN A 103 -19.79 -5.87 18.96
CA GLN A 103 -18.74 -5.30 19.80
C GLN A 103 -19.14 -5.34 21.28
N SER A 104 -18.21 -5.71 22.16
CA SER A 104 -18.38 -5.53 23.61
C SER A 104 -17.96 -4.11 23.99
N ASP A 105 -18.79 -3.39 24.75
CA ASP A 105 -18.59 -2.02 25.25
C ASP A 105 -17.41 -1.82 26.23
N ALA A 106 -16.32 -2.59 26.14
CA ALA A 106 -15.26 -2.60 27.14
C ALA A 106 -14.10 -1.61 26.88
N ASN A 107 -14.02 -0.96 25.72
CA ASN A 107 -12.84 -0.17 25.31
C ASN A 107 -13.14 1.32 25.02
N LEU A 108 -14.01 1.96 25.79
CA LEU A 108 -14.12 3.42 25.74
C LEU A 108 -13.08 4.05 26.68
N VAL A 109 -11.97 4.53 26.12
CA VAL A 109 -10.99 5.38 26.84
C VAL A 109 -11.42 6.85 26.68
N PRO A 110 -11.54 7.64 27.77
CA PRO A 110 -11.93 9.04 27.68
C PRO A 110 -10.83 9.95 27.08
N SER A 111 -11.27 10.92 26.27
CA SER A 111 -10.48 11.81 25.40
C SER A 111 -9.84 13.06 26.05
N ASP A 112 -9.61 13.09 27.37
CA ASP A 112 -9.17 14.35 28.03
C ASP A 112 -7.63 14.50 28.13
N LYS A 113 -7.10 15.24 27.14
CA LYS A 113 -6.12 16.36 27.12
C LYS A 113 -4.73 16.28 27.81
N THR A 114 -3.78 16.83 27.03
CA THR A 114 -2.45 17.43 27.26
C THR A 114 -1.22 16.59 27.66
N ARG A 115 -0.13 16.95 26.97
CA ARG A 115 1.27 16.51 27.02
C ARG A 115 1.94 16.89 28.33
N VAL A 116 1.54 16.24 29.41
CA VAL A 116 2.28 16.25 30.68
C VAL A 116 2.75 14.82 30.89
N GLU A 117 4.03 14.61 31.21
CA GLU A 117 4.54 13.30 31.64
C GLU A 117 3.55 12.70 32.65
N ARG A 118 2.76 11.71 32.21
CA ARG A 118 1.68 11.17 33.02
C ARG A 118 2.31 10.22 34.02
N PHE A 119 2.38 10.64 35.27
CA PHE A 119 2.72 9.79 36.40
C PHE A 119 1.66 9.90 37.47
N ARG A 120 1.57 8.92 38.35
CA ARG A 120 0.63 8.97 39.48
C ARG A 120 1.14 9.98 40.53
N PRO A 121 0.46 11.12 40.77
CA PRO A 121 0.92 12.11 41.73
C PRO A 121 1.01 11.52 43.14
N GLY A 122 2.11 11.82 43.84
CA GLY A 122 2.41 11.23 45.14
C GLY A 122 2.85 9.77 45.08
N GLU A 123 3.20 9.21 43.92
CA GLU A 123 3.78 7.86 43.81
C GLU A 123 5.17 7.89 43.18
N VAL A 124 6.14 7.26 43.86
CA VAL A 124 7.55 7.21 43.46
C VAL A 124 8.04 5.77 43.48
N ILE A 125 8.71 5.33 42.42
CA ILE A 125 9.42 4.05 42.39
C ILE A 125 10.82 4.28 42.94
N VAL A 126 11.21 3.46 43.92
CA VAL A 126 12.53 3.51 44.54
C VAL A 126 13.22 2.16 44.43
N ARG A 127 14.53 2.17 44.14
CA ARG A 127 15.39 0.99 44.30
C ARG A 127 16.34 1.22 45.45
N ALA A 128 16.13 0.51 46.56
CA ALA A 128 17.04 0.55 47.70
C ALA A 128 18.37 -0.15 47.39
N ARG A 129 19.47 0.33 48.00
CA ARG A 129 20.78 -0.35 47.91
C ARG A 129 20.82 -1.67 48.69
N GLU A 130 20.02 -1.76 49.74
CA GLU A 130 19.86 -2.94 50.59
C GLU A 130 18.46 -3.55 50.43
N PRO A 131 18.26 -4.85 50.70
CA PRO A 131 16.94 -5.47 50.67
C PRO A 131 15.91 -4.74 51.57
N ALA A 132 14.86 -4.22 50.96
CA ALA A 132 13.86 -3.36 51.58
C ALA A 132 12.50 -4.05 51.81
N ARG A 133 12.21 -5.18 51.13
CA ARG A 133 10.90 -5.86 51.19
C ARG A 133 10.46 -6.21 52.62
N GLU A 134 11.39 -6.65 53.48
CA GLU A 134 11.11 -6.98 54.88
C GLU A 134 11.32 -5.78 55.84
N ARG A 135 11.90 -4.68 55.34
CA ARG A 135 12.30 -3.49 56.11
C ARG A 135 11.59 -2.23 55.66
N LYS A 136 10.39 -2.36 55.04
CA LYS A 136 9.61 -1.26 54.47
C LYS A 136 9.40 -0.11 55.46
N ALA A 137 9.07 -0.41 56.72
CA ALA A 137 8.84 0.60 57.75
C ALA A 137 10.12 1.36 58.15
N GLU A 138 11.30 0.74 58.02
CA GLU A 138 12.58 1.40 58.25
C GLU A 138 12.93 2.30 57.08
N LEU A 139 12.80 1.80 55.84
CA LEU A 139 13.01 2.60 54.64
C LEU A 139 12.03 3.79 54.58
N SER A 140 10.76 3.58 54.88
CA SER A 140 9.72 4.63 54.94
C SER A 140 10.12 5.77 55.89
N ARG A 141 10.58 5.42 57.11
CA ARG A 141 11.05 6.41 58.09
C ARG A 141 12.30 7.15 57.62
N ALA A 142 13.22 6.44 56.99
CA ALA A 142 14.46 7.03 56.49
C ALA A 142 14.20 7.99 55.32
N LEU A 143 13.37 7.60 54.34
CA LEU A 143 13.00 8.48 53.22
C LEU A 143 12.13 9.65 53.67
N THR A 144 11.26 9.46 54.67
CA THR A 144 10.52 10.56 55.32
C THR A 144 11.48 11.59 55.93
N PHE A 145 12.58 11.12 56.54
CA PHE A 145 13.60 12.01 57.09
C PHE A 145 14.38 12.76 56.01
N GLU A 146 14.63 12.15 54.85
CA GLU A 146 15.29 12.82 53.70
C GLU A 146 14.45 13.96 53.12
N LEU A 147 13.12 13.88 53.22
CA LEU A 147 12.19 14.93 52.76
C LEU A 147 11.83 15.94 53.85
N ASP A 148 12.37 15.82 55.06
CA ASP A 148 12.08 16.74 56.16
C ASP A 148 12.64 18.14 55.87
N GLY A 149 11.78 19.15 55.92
CA GLY A 149 12.15 20.54 55.61
C GLY A 149 12.36 20.87 54.13
N VAL A 150 12.08 19.93 53.21
CA VAL A 150 12.07 20.20 51.76
C VAL A 150 10.82 20.97 51.36
N PHE A 151 9.67 20.60 51.92
CA PHE A 151 8.37 21.18 51.60
C PHE A 151 7.81 22.01 52.77
N ASP A 152 6.98 23.01 52.45
CA ASP A 152 6.28 23.84 53.45
C ASP A 152 5.37 23.01 54.38
N GLU A 153 4.79 21.93 53.86
CA GLU A 153 4.04 20.95 54.63
C GLU A 153 4.85 19.65 54.79
N PRO A 154 4.96 19.08 56.01
CA PRO A 154 5.66 17.82 56.21
C PRO A 154 5.10 16.68 55.35
N VAL A 155 6.00 16.00 54.64
CA VAL A 155 5.70 14.85 53.78
C VAL A 155 6.05 13.55 54.49
N VAL A 156 5.15 12.59 54.43
CA VAL A 156 5.33 11.22 54.93
C VAL A 156 5.48 10.30 53.73
N VAL A 157 6.52 9.47 53.75
CA VAL A 157 6.78 8.43 52.75
C VAL A 157 6.32 7.08 53.29
N ASP A 158 5.46 6.38 52.56
CA ASP A 158 5.01 5.02 52.85
C ASP A 158 5.43 4.04 51.74
N VAL A 159 6.42 3.20 52.02
CA VAL A 159 6.90 2.18 51.08
C VAL A 159 5.93 0.98 51.11
N ARG A 160 4.96 0.96 50.20
CA ARG A 160 3.85 -0.01 50.22
C ARG A 160 4.13 -1.34 49.51
N LEU A 161 4.54 -1.29 48.25
CA LEU A 161 4.65 -2.48 47.39
C LEU A 161 6.11 -2.69 46.98
N CYS A 162 6.65 -3.90 47.13
CA CYS A 162 8.00 -4.21 46.65
C CYS A 162 7.93 -5.34 45.64
N GLY A 163 8.13 -5.00 44.36
CA GLY A 163 8.13 -5.95 43.25
C GLY A 163 9.35 -6.87 43.28
N THR A 164 10.48 -6.40 43.79
CA THR A 164 11.66 -7.23 44.07
C THR A 164 12.10 -7.07 45.54
N SER A 165 13.23 -7.67 45.94
CA SER A 165 13.78 -7.47 47.28
C SER A 165 14.23 -6.02 47.51
N THR A 166 14.55 -5.27 46.46
CA THR A 166 15.12 -3.91 46.52
C THR A 166 14.29 -2.84 45.81
N ARG A 167 13.45 -3.20 44.82
CA ARG A 167 12.58 -2.26 44.08
C ARG A 167 11.20 -2.21 44.70
N CYS A 168 10.79 -1.01 45.11
CA CYS A 168 9.52 -0.74 45.76
C CYS A 168 8.83 0.51 45.21
N LEU A 169 7.52 0.56 45.37
CA LEU A 169 6.67 1.71 45.15
C LEU A 169 6.37 2.38 46.50
N ALA A 170 6.59 3.68 46.56
CA ALA A 170 6.39 4.50 47.74
C ALA A 170 5.34 5.58 47.48
N ASP A 171 4.40 5.73 48.42
CA ASP A 171 3.41 6.80 48.43
C ASP A 171 3.96 7.99 49.23
N LEU A 172 3.94 9.17 48.65
CA LEU A 172 4.31 10.44 49.27
C LEU A 172 3.05 11.24 49.53
N ARG A 173 2.79 11.49 50.82
CA ARG A 173 1.58 12.19 51.26
C ARG A 173 1.93 13.30 52.21
N THR A 174 1.17 14.38 52.22
CA THR A 174 1.28 15.37 53.29
C THR A 174 0.89 14.75 54.63
N LYS A 175 1.23 15.40 55.76
CA LYS A 175 0.81 14.97 57.11
C LYS A 175 -0.71 14.78 57.26
N HIS A 176 -1.51 15.38 56.38
CA HIS A 176 -2.97 15.24 56.34
C HIS A 176 -3.47 14.12 55.42
N GLY A 177 -2.56 13.34 54.82
CA GLY A 177 -2.86 12.15 54.04
C GLY A 177 -3.20 12.42 52.57
N LYS A 178 -3.05 13.67 52.10
CA LYS A 178 -3.24 14.02 50.68
C LYS A 178 -1.98 13.63 49.89
N PRO A 179 -2.10 12.94 48.74
CA PRO A 179 -0.97 12.75 47.84
C PRO A 179 -0.33 14.08 47.45
N LEU A 180 0.98 14.08 47.22
CA LEU A 180 1.64 15.23 46.60
C LEU A 180 1.06 15.51 45.21
N ASP A 181 1.02 16.79 44.83
CA ASP A 181 0.71 17.19 43.46
C ASP A 181 1.89 16.89 42.51
N PRO A 182 1.73 17.02 41.19
CA PRO A 182 2.78 16.67 40.23
C PRO A 182 4.10 17.41 40.46
N GLU A 183 4.06 18.72 40.74
CA GLU A 183 5.26 19.54 40.95
C GLU A 183 6.02 19.10 42.21
N ALA A 184 5.32 18.95 43.33
CA ALA A 184 5.93 18.49 44.58
C ALA A 184 6.41 17.03 44.48
N THR A 185 5.74 16.19 43.68
CA THR A 185 6.20 14.82 43.42
C THR A 185 7.52 14.80 42.65
N ALA A 186 7.65 15.64 41.62
CA ALA A 186 8.88 15.77 40.84
C ALA A 186 10.05 16.29 41.69
N GLU A 187 9.81 17.30 42.53
CA GLU A 187 10.80 17.81 43.48
C GLU A 187 11.24 16.74 44.49
N ALA A 188 10.29 15.95 45.01
CA ALA A 188 10.61 14.87 45.93
C ALA A 188 11.49 13.80 45.27
N VAL A 189 11.23 13.47 44.00
CA VAL A 189 12.07 12.55 43.21
C VAL A 189 13.50 13.08 43.06
N LEU A 190 13.68 14.38 42.80
CA LEU A 190 15.00 15.00 42.72
C LEU A 190 15.78 14.92 44.05
N VAL A 191 15.10 15.06 45.18
CA VAL A 191 15.74 14.89 46.50
C VAL A 191 16.06 13.42 46.77
N LEU A 192 15.09 12.52 46.58
CA LEU A 192 15.24 11.10 46.87
C LEU A 192 16.29 10.41 45.97
N SER A 193 16.41 10.83 44.71
CA SER A 193 17.42 10.32 43.77
C SER A 193 18.85 10.57 44.25
N ARG A 194 19.08 11.54 45.15
CA ARG A 194 20.37 11.83 45.77
C ARG A 194 20.59 11.09 47.11
N SER A 195 19.59 10.37 47.62
CA SER A 195 19.71 9.67 48.90
C SER A 195 20.75 8.56 48.83
N PRO A 196 21.68 8.45 49.80
CA PRO A 196 22.65 7.36 49.85
C PRO A 196 21.98 5.99 50.06
N LEU A 197 20.71 5.96 50.47
CA LEU A 197 19.95 4.72 50.69
C LEU A 197 19.41 4.11 49.38
N LEU A 198 19.31 4.92 48.33
CA LEU A 198 18.71 4.53 47.05
C LEU A 198 19.79 4.42 45.96
N VAL A 199 19.57 3.47 45.06
CA VAL A 199 20.24 3.40 43.75
C VAL A 199 19.61 4.42 42.82
N TYR A 200 18.27 4.51 42.83
CA TYR A 200 17.50 5.52 42.11
C TYR A 200 16.14 5.75 42.80
N ALA A 201 15.55 6.90 42.49
CA ALA A 201 14.15 7.23 42.72
C ALA A 201 13.61 7.86 41.43
N GLU A 202 12.43 7.43 40.99
CA GLU A 202 11.82 7.87 39.73
C GLU A 202 10.30 8.01 39.88
N LYS A 203 9.67 8.81 39.02
CA LYS A 203 8.21 8.99 38.98
C LYS A 203 7.53 7.67 38.59
N ASN A 204 6.38 7.35 39.19
CA ASN A 204 5.59 6.19 38.76
C ASN A 204 4.79 6.54 37.49
N LEU A 205 5.44 6.41 36.33
CA LEU A 205 4.84 6.73 35.04
C LEU A 205 3.64 5.85 34.73
N ILE A 206 2.64 6.44 34.09
CA ILE A 206 1.50 5.78 33.48
C ILE A 206 1.91 5.55 32.03
N LEU A 207 2.27 4.31 31.71
CA LEU A 207 2.57 3.90 30.35
C LEU A 207 1.26 3.51 29.65
N GLN A 208 1.10 3.94 28.40
CA GLN A 208 -0.02 3.53 27.53
C GLN A 208 0.49 2.47 26.53
N ALA A 209 -0.43 1.66 26.00
CA ALA A 209 -0.09 0.85 24.84
C ALA A 209 0.24 1.79 23.68
N ALA A 210 1.27 1.45 22.91
CA ALA A 210 1.60 2.17 21.70
C ALA A 210 0.42 2.18 20.72
N ALA A 211 0.23 3.30 20.03
CA ALA A 211 -0.86 3.53 19.10
C ALA A 211 -0.51 2.94 17.73
N GLN A 212 -1.11 1.78 17.42
CA GLN A 212 -1.10 1.21 16.08
C GLN A 212 -2.56 1.03 15.64
N PRO A 213 -2.95 1.57 14.48
CA PRO A 213 -4.27 1.38 13.92
C PRO A 213 -4.58 -0.10 13.68
N ASN A 214 -5.87 -0.45 13.70
CA ASN A 214 -6.35 -1.81 13.45
C ASN A 214 -7.07 -1.94 12.09
N ASP A 215 -6.98 -0.89 11.27
CA ASP A 215 -7.63 -0.70 9.98
C ASP A 215 -7.12 -1.72 8.96
N GLU A 216 -8.02 -2.18 8.10
CA GLU A 216 -7.86 -3.38 7.26
C GLU A 216 -6.64 -3.30 6.33
N PHE A 217 -6.41 -2.13 5.73
CA PHE A 217 -5.36 -1.90 4.75
C PHE A 217 -4.18 -1.09 5.30
N PHE A 218 -4.10 -0.87 6.62
CA PHE A 218 -3.00 -0.09 7.22
C PHE A 218 -1.62 -0.63 6.86
N THR A 219 -1.47 -1.95 6.66
CA THR A 219 -0.18 -2.56 6.29
C THR A 219 0.29 -2.17 4.88
N LEU A 220 -0.62 -1.75 4.00
CA LEU A 220 -0.30 -1.28 2.64
C LEU A 220 0.01 0.23 2.61
N GLN A 221 -0.16 0.94 3.74
CA GLN A 221 0.09 2.37 3.84
C GLN A 221 1.56 2.68 4.19
N TRP A 222 2.49 2.25 3.32
CA TRP A 222 3.95 2.42 3.47
C TRP A 222 4.34 3.86 3.84
N HIS A 223 3.59 4.83 3.30
CA HIS A 223 3.78 6.26 3.48
C HIS A 223 3.78 6.69 4.96
N TYR A 224 3.10 5.98 5.86
CA TYR A 224 3.10 6.31 7.29
C TYR A 224 4.40 5.92 8.00
N ALA A 225 4.98 4.78 7.66
CA ALA A 225 6.30 4.41 8.16
C ALA A 225 7.38 5.35 7.62
N ALA A 226 7.27 5.78 6.36
CA ALA A 226 8.25 6.64 5.69
C ALA A 226 8.46 8.02 6.34
N MET A 227 7.49 8.49 7.15
CA MET A 227 7.57 9.74 7.90
C MET A 227 7.51 9.56 9.43
N ASP A 228 7.82 8.36 9.93
CA ASP A 228 7.82 8.03 11.36
C ASP A 228 6.48 8.31 12.08
N LEU A 229 5.35 8.21 11.36
CA LEU A 229 4.04 8.59 11.90
C LEU A 229 3.55 7.71 13.06
N PRO A 230 3.72 6.37 13.05
CA PRO A 230 3.29 5.55 14.17
C PRO A 230 3.87 5.98 15.52
N ALA A 231 5.13 6.41 15.55
CA ALA A 231 5.75 6.93 16.77
C ALA A 231 5.21 8.32 17.18
N ALA A 232 4.67 9.11 16.24
CA ALA A 232 3.98 10.35 16.57
C ALA A 232 2.63 10.10 17.26
N TRP A 233 1.93 9.02 16.92
CA TRP A 233 0.66 8.65 17.55
C TRP A 233 0.81 8.27 19.03
N ASP A 234 1.99 7.80 19.43
CA ASP A 234 2.34 7.58 20.84
C ASP A 234 2.41 8.89 21.64
N VAL A 235 2.55 10.03 20.96
CA VAL A 235 2.54 11.38 21.55
C VAL A 235 1.15 12.00 21.50
N THR A 236 0.52 11.98 20.33
CA THR A 236 -0.80 12.56 20.08
C THR A 236 -1.45 11.91 18.87
N GLN A 237 -2.74 11.66 18.96
CA GLN A 237 -3.57 11.15 17.86
C GLN A 237 -4.44 12.25 17.24
N GLY A 238 -4.26 13.50 17.68
CA GLY A 238 -5.09 14.66 17.28
C GLY A 238 -6.03 15.14 18.39
N SER A 239 -6.90 16.09 18.03
CA SER A 239 -7.91 16.66 18.91
C SER A 239 -9.12 17.13 18.10
N ASP A 240 -10.34 16.82 18.56
CA ASP A 240 -11.60 17.28 17.93
C ASP A 240 -11.82 18.80 18.00
N ASP A 241 -10.96 19.49 18.76
CA ASP A 241 -10.91 20.96 18.78
C ASP A 241 -10.21 21.54 17.53
N VAL A 242 -9.43 20.75 16.79
CA VAL A 242 -8.69 21.20 15.60
C VAL A 242 -9.54 20.99 14.34
N THR A 243 -9.68 22.03 13.54
CA THR A 243 -10.44 22.01 12.28
C THR A 243 -9.51 22.18 11.08
N ALA A 244 -9.61 21.27 10.12
CA ALA A 244 -9.00 21.42 8.81
C ALA A 244 -10.06 21.64 7.73
N VAL A 245 -9.79 22.59 6.83
CA VAL A 245 -10.56 22.78 5.60
C VAL A 245 -9.75 22.26 4.42
N ILE A 246 -10.37 21.42 3.61
CA ILE A 246 -9.76 20.81 2.42
C ILE A 246 -10.36 21.52 1.21
N ILE A 247 -9.54 22.32 0.52
CA ILE A 247 -9.94 23.04 -0.69
C ILE A 247 -9.56 22.17 -1.89
N ASP A 248 -10.55 21.52 -2.49
CA ASP A 248 -10.34 20.49 -3.50
C ASP A 248 -11.62 20.25 -4.35
N THR A 249 -11.85 19.05 -4.87
CA THR A 249 -13.05 18.67 -5.64
C THR A 249 -14.33 18.46 -4.81
N GLY A 250 -14.22 18.64 -3.50
CA GLY A 250 -15.23 18.21 -2.53
C GLY A 250 -14.78 16.95 -1.80
N ILE A 251 -15.60 16.48 -0.87
CA ILE A 251 -15.37 15.21 -0.17
C ILE A 251 -16.67 14.43 -0.18
N LEU A 252 -16.65 13.14 -0.54
CA LEU A 252 -17.84 12.31 -0.36
C LEU A 252 -18.10 12.14 1.14
N VAL A 253 -19.03 12.92 1.68
CA VAL A 253 -19.34 12.95 3.12
C VAL A 253 -19.87 11.59 3.58
N ALA A 254 -20.53 10.86 2.67
CA ALA A 254 -21.09 9.54 2.92
C ALA A 254 -20.08 8.38 2.83
N HIS A 255 -18.80 8.64 2.51
CA HIS A 255 -17.79 7.59 2.49
C HIS A 255 -17.70 6.95 3.90
N PRO A 256 -17.80 5.62 4.04
CA PRO A 256 -17.93 4.95 5.33
C PRO A 256 -16.77 5.22 6.30
N ASP A 257 -15.58 5.46 5.77
CA ASP A 257 -14.36 5.77 6.52
C ASP A 257 -14.11 7.28 6.72
N LEU A 258 -14.95 8.15 6.15
CA LEU A 258 -14.85 9.62 6.28
C LEU A 258 -16.03 10.23 7.03
N GLU A 259 -17.23 9.65 6.95
CA GLU A 259 -18.46 10.13 7.62
C GLU A 259 -18.26 10.46 9.11
N PRO A 260 -17.47 9.70 9.91
CA PRO A 260 -17.22 10.05 11.31
C PRO A 260 -16.34 11.29 11.52
N ARG A 261 -15.66 11.76 10.48
CA ARG A 261 -14.56 12.74 10.52
C ARG A 261 -14.91 14.03 9.77
N VAL A 262 -15.68 13.90 8.70
CA VAL A 262 -16.10 14.98 7.80
C VAL A 262 -17.42 15.55 8.28
N THR A 263 -17.54 16.88 8.30
CA THR A 263 -18.80 17.52 8.65
C THR A 263 -19.79 17.50 7.51
N THR A 264 -21.08 17.48 7.85
CA THR A 264 -22.17 17.81 6.90
C THR A 264 -22.23 19.29 6.56
N LEU A 265 -21.47 20.13 7.27
CA LEU A 265 -21.16 21.49 6.83
C LEU A 265 -20.09 21.40 5.74
N GLY A 266 -20.31 22.06 4.62
CA GLY A 266 -19.34 22.27 3.55
C GLY A 266 -19.70 23.54 2.80
N ALA A 267 -19.01 23.77 1.69
CA ALA A 267 -19.43 24.75 0.70
C ALA A 267 -18.95 24.33 -0.68
N ASP A 268 -19.80 24.51 -1.68
CA ASP A 268 -19.39 24.62 -3.07
C ASP A 268 -19.09 26.09 -3.38
N LEU A 269 -17.89 26.36 -3.88
CA LEU A 269 -17.44 27.70 -4.27
C LEU A 269 -17.35 27.85 -5.77
N ILE A 270 -17.72 26.83 -6.55
CA ILE A 270 -17.70 26.87 -8.01
C ILE A 270 -18.86 27.75 -8.50
N ASP A 271 -18.55 28.85 -9.18
CA ASP A 271 -19.57 29.79 -9.66
C ASP A 271 -20.34 29.32 -10.89
N ASP A 272 -19.73 28.47 -11.72
CA ASP A 272 -20.23 27.99 -12.99
C ASP A 272 -20.90 26.62 -12.82
N PRO A 273 -22.23 26.53 -12.95
CA PRO A 273 -22.95 25.26 -12.80
C PRO A 273 -22.54 24.18 -13.79
N GLU A 274 -21.99 24.55 -14.96
CA GLU A 274 -21.50 23.57 -15.93
C GLU A 274 -20.15 22.96 -15.50
N VAL A 275 -19.39 23.68 -14.67
CA VAL A 275 -18.15 23.20 -14.03
C VAL A 275 -18.48 22.42 -12.77
N ALA A 276 -19.42 22.91 -11.93
CA ALA A 276 -19.84 22.25 -10.70
C ALA A 276 -20.53 20.90 -10.95
N ARG A 277 -21.39 20.80 -11.97
CA ARG A 277 -22.06 19.56 -12.40
C ARG A 277 -22.93 18.84 -11.36
N ASP A 278 -23.32 19.50 -10.30
CA ASP A 278 -24.26 19.04 -9.27
C ASP A 278 -25.69 19.58 -9.45
N GLY A 279 -25.86 20.58 -10.33
CA GLY A 279 -27.17 21.09 -10.75
C GLY A 279 -27.41 22.55 -10.42
N ASP A 280 -26.50 23.18 -9.69
CA ASP A 280 -26.42 24.60 -9.42
C ASP A 280 -24.94 25.05 -9.38
N GLY A 281 -24.67 26.19 -8.76
CA GLY A 281 -23.32 26.63 -8.44
C GLY A 281 -23.39 27.30 -7.08
N ARG A 282 -22.26 27.67 -6.50
CA ARG A 282 -22.11 28.17 -5.12
C ARG A 282 -23.28 27.96 -4.16
N ASP A 283 -23.13 26.97 -3.28
CA ASP A 283 -24.05 26.71 -2.19
C ASP A 283 -23.34 26.09 -0.95
N ASP A 284 -24.13 25.61 0.01
CA ASP A 284 -23.60 25.03 1.26
C ASP A 284 -23.31 23.52 1.16
N ASP A 285 -23.21 22.97 -0.06
CA ASP A 285 -22.92 21.56 -0.33
C ASP A 285 -21.48 21.34 -0.79
N GLY A 286 -20.62 20.87 0.11
CA GLY A 286 -19.23 20.52 -0.23
C GLY A 286 -19.05 19.08 -0.71
N ASP A 287 -20.13 18.34 -0.94
CA ASP A 287 -20.06 16.94 -1.38
C ASP A 287 -19.47 16.85 -2.79
N ASP A 288 -18.66 15.82 -3.03
CA ASP A 288 -18.07 15.62 -4.36
C ASP A 288 -19.03 14.78 -5.22
N ALA A 289 -19.74 15.44 -6.14
CA ALA A 289 -20.63 14.79 -7.10
C ALA A 289 -19.90 13.97 -8.18
N GLY A 290 -18.57 14.08 -8.25
CA GLY A 290 -17.73 13.55 -9.31
C GLY A 290 -17.80 14.37 -10.60
N ASP A 291 -16.74 14.37 -11.41
CA ASP A 291 -16.66 15.25 -12.58
C ASP A 291 -17.33 14.68 -13.84
N GLN A 292 -17.57 13.36 -13.92
CA GLN A 292 -18.30 12.64 -14.99
C GLN A 292 -17.93 13.04 -16.45
N ALA A 293 -16.75 13.65 -16.71
CA ALA A 293 -16.54 14.46 -17.93
C ALA A 293 -15.47 13.99 -18.92
N CYS A 294 -14.34 13.46 -18.47
CA CYS A 294 -13.09 13.65 -19.24
C CYS A 294 -12.07 12.50 -19.24
N GLY A 295 -12.44 11.26 -18.88
CA GLY A 295 -11.53 10.11 -18.97
C GLY A 295 -10.33 10.20 -18.01
N SER A 296 -9.15 9.66 -18.35
CA SER A 296 -7.96 9.54 -17.46
C SER A 296 -7.41 10.82 -16.85
N THR A 297 -7.86 11.97 -17.32
CA THR A 297 -7.38 13.28 -16.89
C THR A 297 -8.31 13.94 -15.88
N CYS A 298 -9.36 13.23 -15.44
CA CYS A 298 -10.36 13.73 -14.52
C CYS A 298 -9.97 13.47 -13.07
N HIS A 299 -10.25 14.43 -12.19
CA HIS A 299 -9.89 14.43 -10.77
C HIS A 299 -11.11 14.12 -9.88
N SER A 300 -12.08 13.36 -10.40
CA SER A 300 -13.26 12.93 -9.63
C SER A 300 -12.86 12.33 -8.27
N HIS A 301 -13.48 12.79 -7.18
CA HIS A 301 -13.22 12.31 -5.82
C HIS A 301 -11.78 12.47 -5.30
N HIS A 302 -10.97 13.32 -5.95
CA HIS A 302 -9.61 13.63 -5.53
C HIS A 302 -9.56 14.20 -4.11
N GLY A 303 -10.49 15.11 -3.75
CA GLY A 303 -10.58 15.64 -2.40
C GLY A 303 -10.94 14.61 -1.33
N SER A 304 -11.62 13.51 -1.70
CA SER A 304 -11.84 12.38 -0.79
C SER A 304 -10.54 11.63 -0.50
N HIS A 305 -9.65 11.46 -1.50
CA HIS A 305 -8.34 10.82 -1.31
C HIS A 305 -7.45 11.65 -0.39
N VAL A 306 -7.46 12.96 -0.60
CA VAL A 306 -6.79 13.95 0.25
C VAL A 306 -7.33 13.89 1.68
N ALA A 307 -8.66 13.86 1.86
CA ALA A 307 -9.30 13.79 3.17
C ALA A 307 -8.97 12.50 3.94
N GLY A 308 -9.01 11.35 3.27
CA GLY A 308 -8.62 10.08 3.88
C GLY A 308 -7.16 10.07 4.32
N THR A 309 -6.28 10.62 3.49
CA THR A 309 -4.85 10.72 3.80
C THR A 309 -4.65 11.55 5.07
N MET A 310 -5.34 12.69 5.19
CA MET A 310 -5.27 13.55 6.37
C MET A 310 -5.88 12.91 7.61
N GLY A 311 -7.05 12.27 7.50
CA GLY A 311 -7.84 11.93 8.68
C GLY A 311 -9.02 11.01 8.45
N ALA A 312 -8.85 9.93 7.67
CA ALA A 312 -9.74 8.77 7.71
C ALA A 312 -10.01 8.31 9.16
N ALA A 313 -11.11 7.59 9.36
CA ALA A 313 -11.59 7.16 10.67
C ALA A 313 -10.73 6.04 11.27
N THR A 314 -9.53 6.38 11.72
CA THR A 314 -8.53 5.43 12.20
C THR A 314 -8.95 4.61 13.44
N ASP A 315 -8.46 3.36 13.53
CA ASP A 315 -8.67 2.38 14.61
C ASP A 315 -10.11 1.84 14.67
N ASN A 316 -10.82 1.83 13.53
CA ASN A 316 -12.21 1.39 13.43
C ASN A 316 -12.38 -0.06 12.90
N GLY A 317 -11.29 -0.69 12.44
CA GLY A 317 -11.24 -2.07 11.92
C GLY A 317 -11.68 -2.20 10.46
N SER A 318 -11.67 -1.10 9.70
CA SER A 318 -12.13 -0.99 8.32
C SER A 318 -11.15 -0.15 7.52
N MET A 319 -11.02 -0.45 6.22
CA MET A 319 -10.37 0.44 5.24
C MET A 319 -8.99 0.96 5.66
N VAL A 320 -8.79 2.28 5.80
CA VAL A 320 -7.46 2.91 5.92
C VAL A 320 -7.36 3.79 7.15
N ALA A 321 -6.14 3.96 7.67
CA ALA A 321 -5.87 5.00 8.65
C ALA A 321 -5.66 6.35 7.96
N GLY A 322 -5.86 7.45 8.70
CA GLY A 322 -5.44 8.80 8.33
C GLY A 322 -4.31 9.33 9.24
N VAL A 323 -3.65 10.43 8.84
CA VAL A 323 -2.57 11.02 9.65
C VAL A 323 -3.01 11.40 11.07
N THR A 324 -4.22 11.96 11.22
CA THR A 324 -4.81 12.27 12.52
C THR A 324 -6.09 11.46 12.78
N TRP A 325 -6.21 10.87 13.97
CA TRP A 325 -7.35 10.03 14.36
C TRP A 325 -8.49 10.88 14.95
N ALA A 326 -8.20 12.11 15.37
CA ALA A 326 -9.14 13.08 15.92
C ALA A 326 -9.07 14.43 15.16
N GLY A 327 -10.08 15.28 15.29
CA GLY A 327 -10.18 16.54 14.52
C GLY A 327 -11.30 16.56 13.49
N ARG A 328 -11.63 17.75 13.00
CA ARG A 328 -12.75 17.98 12.07
C ARG A 328 -12.22 18.25 10.67
N LEU A 329 -12.78 17.57 9.67
CA LEU A 329 -12.53 17.88 8.26
C LEU A 329 -13.76 18.57 7.66
N ILE A 330 -13.56 19.69 6.95
CA ILE A 330 -14.61 20.44 6.28
C ILE A 330 -14.27 20.52 4.79
N PRO A 331 -15.16 20.06 3.88
CA PRO A 331 -14.96 20.24 2.45
C PRO A 331 -15.22 21.68 2.04
N ALA A 332 -14.29 22.26 1.28
CA ALA A 332 -14.49 23.48 0.51
C ALA A 332 -14.25 23.13 -0.97
N ARG A 333 -15.33 22.86 -1.70
CA ARG A 333 -15.27 22.45 -3.08
C ARG A 333 -14.98 23.65 -3.97
N ALA A 334 -13.87 23.62 -4.68
CA ALA A 334 -13.42 24.71 -5.55
C ALA A 334 -12.91 24.20 -6.91
N LEU A 335 -12.91 22.88 -7.12
CA LEU A 335 -12.51 22.21 -8.35
C LEU A 335 -13.68 21.37 -8.87
N GLY A 336 -14.08 21.59 -10.11
CA GLY A 336 -15.11 20.79 -10.79
C GLY A 336 -14.56 20.19 -12.08
N ALA A 337 -15.42 20.05 -13.08
CA ALA A 337 -15.04 19.50 -14.37
C ALA A 337 -13.94 20.32 -15.06
N GLY A 338 -12.76 19.72 -15.19
CA GLY A 338 -11.59 20.36 -15.81
C GLY A 338 -10.80 21.30 -14.88
N GLY A 339 -11.09 21.29 -13.58
CA GLY A 339 -10.39 22.07 -12.55
C GLY A 339 -11.25 23.18 -11.96
N GLY A 340 -10.60 24.19 -11.38
CA GLY A 340 -11.25 25.33 -10.74
C GLY A 340 -10.65 26.65 -11.16
N SER A 341 -11.41 27.72 -10.99
CA SER A 341 -10.94 29.08 -11.29
C SER A 341 -10.12 29.64 -10.12
N LEU A 342 -9.18 30.56 -10.42
CA LEU A 342 -8.43 31.27 -9.38
C LEU A 342 -9.36 32.06 -8.43
N ALA A 343 -10.52 32.53 -8.92
CA ALA A 343 -11.46 33.28 -8.11
C ALA A 343 -12.17 32.37 -7.11
N ASP A 344 -12.64 31.19 -7.55
CA ASP A 344 -13.31 30.23 -6.68
C ASP A 344 -12.37 29.67 -5.62
N ILE A 345 -11.12 29.38 -5.99
CA ILE A 345 -10.10 28.90 -5.05
C ILE A 345 -9.74 29.99 -4.03
N ALA A 346 -9.55 31.24 -4.47
CA ALA A 346 -9.27 32.35 -3.55
C ALA A 346 -10.45 32.60 -2.59
N ASP A 347 -11.67 32.56 -3.08
CA ASP A 347 -12.88 32.69 -2.26
C ASP A 347 -13.04 31.49 -1.30
N ALA A 348 -12.64 30.28 -1.69
CA ALA A 348 -12.60 29.12 -0.80
C ALA A 348 -11.60 29.29 0.35
N ILE A 349 -10.45 29.92 0.11
CA ILE A 349 -9.46 30.26 1.16
C ILE A 349 -10.06 31.26 2.16
N GLU A 350 -10.73 32.31 1.66
CA GLU A 350 -11.41 33.30 2.50
C GLU A 350 -12.54 32.68 3.33
N TRP A 351 -13.36 31.84 2.70
CA TRP A 351 -14.43 31.10 3.36
C TRP A 351 -13.89 30.15 4.44
N ALA A 352 -12.77 29.47 4.16
CA ALA A 352 -12.14 28.53 5.08
C ALA A 352 -11.80 29.17 6.43
N VAL A 353 -11.34 30.43 6.44
CA VAL A 353 -11.04 31.18 7.68
C VAL A 353 -12.25 31.94 8.25
N GLY A 354 -13.44 31.70 7.71
CA GLY A 354 -14.69 32.23 8.23
C GLY A 354 -14.97 33.68 7.82
N ASN A 355 -14.45 34.14 6.69
CA ASN A 355 -14.91 35.38 6.07
C ASN A 355 -16.24 35.16 5.32
N ASP A 356 -16.98 36.25 5.10
CA ASP A 356 -18.24 36.19 4.33
C ASP A 356 -17.89 36.13 2.84
N VAL A 357 -18.45 35.15 2.12
CA VAL A 357 -18.28 34.95 0.68
C VAL A 357 -19.65 34.86 0.02
N ASP A 358 -19.80 35.48 -1.15
CA ASP A 358 -21.07 35.49 -1.87
C ASP A 358 -21.43 34.08 -2.39
N GLY A 359 -22.71 33.70 -2.21
CA GLY A 359 -23.27 32.43 -2.66
C GLY A 359 -23.42 31.38 -1.54
N VAL A 360 -22.61 31.48 -0.48
CA VAL A 360 -22.54 30.45 0.57
C VAL A 360 -22.75 31.05 1.96
N SER A 361 -23.16 30.21 2.91
CA SER A 361 -23.22 30.55 4.32
C SER A 361 -21.81 30.65 4.90
N ARG A 362 -21.61 31.61 5.79
CA ARG A 362 -20.34 31.80 6.50
C ARG A 362 -19.92 30.54 7.25
N ASN A 363 -18.67 30.09 7.10
CA ASN A 363 -18.10 29.00 7.89
C ASN A 363 -18.06 29.35 9.40
N PRO A 364 -18.83 28.65 10.27
CA PRO A 364 -18.81 28.88 11.71
C PRO A 364 -17.60 28.26 12.44
N TYR A 365 -16.80 27.44 11.76
CA TYR A 365 -15.60 26.79 12.27
C TYR A 365 -14.38 27.17 11.41
N PRO A 366 -13.79 28.36 11.61
CA PRO A 366 -12.59 28.78 10.91
C PRO A 366 -11.49 27.73 10.96
N ALA A 367 -10.80 27.54 9.85
CA ALA A 367 -9.72 26.57 9.70
C ALA A 367 -8.54 26.87 10.65
N ASP A 368 -8.09 25.87 11.39
CA ASP A 368 -6.75 25.86 11.99
C ASP A 368 -5.69 25.45 10.96
N VAL A 369 -6.07 24.62 9.99
CA VAL A 369 -5.24 24.13 8.89
C VAL A 369 -6.04 24.16 7.58
N ILE A 370 -5.42 24.63 6.50
CA ILE A 370 -5.96 24.58 5.14
C ILE A 370 -5.04 23.70 4.31
N ASN A 371 -5.59 22.67 3.67
CA ASN A 371 -4.89 21.89 2.68
C ASN A 371 -5.37 22.25 1.27
N MET A 372 -4.43 22.54 0.38
CA MET A 372 -4.67 22.75 -1.05
C MET A 372 -3.79 21.79 -1.86
N SER A 373 -4.37 20.66 -2.25
CA SER A 373 -3.75 19.64 -3.09
C SER A 373 -3.94 19.94 -4.59
N LEU A 374 -3.78 21.20 -4.95
CA LEU A 374 -4.10 21.76 -6.25
C LEU A 374 -3.02 22.76 -6.69
N GLY A 375 -3.00 23.07 -7.98
CA GLY A 375 -2.10 24.09 -8.50
C GLY A 375 -2.20 24.26 -10.00
N GLY A 376 -1.68 25.37 -10.49
CA GLY A 376 -1.61 25.68 -11.91
C GLY A 376 -0.40 26.53 -12.24
N TYR A 377 0.03 26.46 -13.51
CA TYR A 377 1.14 27.24 -14.02
C TYR A 377 0.87 28.75 -13.95
N GLY A 378 1.79 29.50 -13.33
CA GLY A 378 1.79 30.95 -13.28
C GLY A 378 1.96 31.53 -11.87
N GLU A 379 2.00 32.86 -11.81
CA GLU A 379 1.95 33.64 -10.58
C GLU A 379 0.57 34.30 -10.44
N SER A 380 0.07 34.40 -9.22
CA SER A 380 -1.20 35.09 -8.93
C SER A 380 -1.09 35.93 -7.67
N ALA A 381 -1.17 37.26 -7.82
CA ALA A 381 -1.22 38.17 -6.68
C ALA A 381 -2.48 37.93 -5.83
N ALA A 382 -3.62 37.65 -6.46
CA ALA A 382 -4.86 37.35 -5.75
C ALA A 382 -4.74 36.08 -4.89
N MET A 383 -4.06 35.05 -5.40
CA MET A 383 -3.81 33.83 -4.64
C MET A 383 -2.84 34.08 -3.48
N ASN A 384 -1.79 34.86 -3.71
CA ASN A 384 -0.84 35.24 -2.66
C ASN A 384 -1.52 36.07 -1.56
N ASP A 385 -2.40 37.01 -1.93
CA ASP A 385 -3.17 37.82 -0.97
C ASP A 385 -4.09 36.92 -0.14
N ALA A 386 -4.86 36.02 -0.77
CA ALA A 386 -5.77 35.10 -0.07
C ALA A 386 -5.01 34.15 0.90
N VAL A 387 -3.87 33.59 0.47
CA VAL A 387 -3.01 32.78 1.36
C VAL A 387 -2.51 33.62 2.54
N SER A 388 -2.05 34.85 2.30
CA SER A 388 -1.56 35.75 3.35
C SER A 388 -2.68 36.14 4.33
N ASP A 389 -3.89 36.38 3.84
CA ASP A 389 -5.06 36.71 4.65
C ASP A 389 -5.49 35.51 5.52
N ALA A 390 -5.45 34.29 4.99
CA ALA A 390 -5.70 33.08 5.79
C ALA A 390 -4.65 32.86 6.89
N VAL A 391 -3.36 33.07 6.57
CA VAL A 391 -2.27 33.01 7.55
C VAL A 391 -2.44 34.09 8.62
N ALA A 392 -2.81 35.31 8.23
CA ALA A 392 -3.09 36.41 9.16
C ALA A 392 -4.30 36.14 10.07
N ALA A 393 -5.26 35.33 9.61
CA ALA A 393 -6.39 34.84 10.40
C ALA A 393 -6.00 33.70 11.37
N GLY A 394 -4.77 33.18 11.29
CA GLY A 394 -4.21 32.17 12.21
C GLY A 394 -4.24 30.73 11.68
N ALA A 395 -4.66 30.53 10.43
CA ALA A 395 -4.65 29.24 9.78
C ALA A 395 -3.24 28.84 9.33
N ILE A 396 -2.93 27.55 9.40
CA ILE A 396 -1.75 26.97 8.77
C ILE A 396 -2.11 26.58 7.33
N VAL A 397 -1.44 27.14 6.33
CA VAL A 397 -1.75 26.88 4.90
C VAL A 397 -0.67 25.97 4.29
N VAL A 398 -1.09 24.81 3.79
CA VAL A 398 -0.25 23.78 3.17
C VAL A 398 -0.67 23.58 1.70
N VAL A 399 0.30 23.61 0.79
CA VAL A 399 0.08 23.54 -0.66
C VAL A 399 0.96 22.49 -1.33
N ALA A 400 0.44 21.82 -2.37
CA ALA A 400 1.23 20.93 -3.22
C ALA A 400 2.21 21.71 -4.10
N ALA A 401 3.42 21.16 -4.34
CA ALA A 401 4.43 21.80 -5.19
C ALA A 401 4.11 21.75 -6.70
N GLY A 402 3.30 20.79 -7.15
CA GLY A 402 2.99 20.53 -8.56
C GLY A 402 3.75 19.30 -9.13
N ASN A 403 3.31 18.82 -10.30
CA ASN A 403 3.66 17.48 -10.82
C ASN A 403 4.33 17.52 -12.21
N ASP A 404 5.05 18.61 -12.53
CA ASP A 404 5.61 18.87 -13.86
C ASP A 404 7.14 18.68 -13.93
N ALA A 405 7.75 18.17 -12.85
CA ALA A 405 9.19 18.03 -12.68
C ALA A 405 9.98 19.32 -12.98
N THR A 406 9.46 20.46 -12.51
CA THR A 406 10.04 21.79 -12.73
C THR A 406 10.08 22.62 -11.44
N ASP A 407 10.56 23.86 -11.53
CA ASP A 407 10.64 24.78 -10.40
C ASP A 407 9.24 25.19 -9.90
N ALA A 408 8.96 24.92 -8.62
CA ALA A 408 7.69 25.23 -7.96
C ALA A 408 7.38 26.74 -7.91
N SER A 409 8.38 27.60 -8.11
CA SER A 409 8.15 29.05 -8.25
C SER A 409 7.30 29.42 -9.47
N GLU A 410 7.23 28.54 -10.48
CA GLU A 410 6.39 28.73 -11.66
C GLU A 410 4.92 28.34 -11.45
N PHE A 411 4.52 27.91 -10.25
CA PHE A 411 3.17 27.38 -9.96
C PHE A 411 2.50 28.11 -8.82
N THR A 412 1.20 28.38 -8.93
CA THR A 412 0.38 28.96 -7.86
C THR A 412 -0.67 27.93 -7.40
N PRO A 413 -0.93 27.78 -6.09
CA PRO A 413 -0.40 28.55 -4.95
C PRO A 413 1.01 28.15 -4.46
N ALA A 414 1.69 27.19 -5.08
CA ALA A 414 3.02 26.70 -4.63
C ALA A 414 4.08 27.81 -4.43
N ASN A 415 3.98 28.91 -5.18
CA ASN A 415 4.87 30.06 -5.10
C ASN A 415 4.47 31.14 -4.06
N ALA A 416 3.31 30.98 -3.40
CA ALA A 416 2.82 31.89 -2.38
C ALA A 416 3.81 31.96 -1.21
N PRO A 417 4.36 33.15 -0.86
CA PRO A 417 5.45 33.26 0.12
C PRO A 417 5.09 32.72 1.51
N ASP A 418 3.83 32.88 1.91
CA ASP A 418 3.38 32.53 3.26
C ASP A 418 2.91 31.08 3.38
N ALA A 419 2.74 30.33 2.28
CA ALA A 419 2.34 28.91 2.30
C ALA A 419 3.50 27.97 2.64
N ILE A 420 3.18 26.80 3.22
CA ILE A 420 4.11 25.67 3.34
C ILE A 420 3.96 24.82 2.08
N THR A 421 5.00 24.78 1.25
CA THR A 421 4.96 24.09 -0.05
C THR A 421 5.63 22.71 0.04
N VAL A 422 4.90 21.68 -0.43
CA VAL A 422 5.26 20.28 -0.20
C VAL A 422 5.59 19.56 -1.51
N ALA A 423 6.83 19.07 -1.61
CA ALA A 423 7.26 18.15 -2.67
C ALA A 423 6.89 16.69 -2.36
N SER A 424 6.91 15.84 -3.38
CA SER A 424 6.63 14.40 -3.27
C SER A 424 7.91 13.57 -3.33
N HIS A 425 7.97 12.52 -2.52
CA HIS A 425 8.93 11.42 -2.66
C HIS A 425 8.20 10.07 -2.76
N GLY A 426 8.84 9.13 -3.45
CA GLY A 426 8.36 7.75 -3.58
C GLY A 426 8.76 6.86 -2.40
N ASN A 427 8.40 5.58 -2.47
CA ASN A 427 8.83 4.59 -1.51
C ASN A 427 10.34 4.32 -1.65
N THR A 428 10.95 4.00 -0.52
CA THR A 428 12.36 3.62 -0.44
C THR A 428 12.51 2.11 -0.43
N GLY A 429 11.56 1.38 0.17
CA GLY A 429 11.65 -0.05 0.40
C GLY A 429 12.97 -0.49 1.06
N PRO A 430 13.26 -1.79 1.10
CA PRO A 430 14.55 -2.34 1.52
C PRO A 430 15.66 -2.14 0.47
N ASP A 431 15.28 -1.98 -0.80
CA ASP A 431 16.23 -2.07 -1.92
C ASP A 431 16.84 -0.71 -2.32
N ARG A 432 16.34 0.42 -1.79
CA ARG A 432 16.96 1.73 -2.00
C ARG A 432 17.77 2.15 -0.78
N ALA A 433 19.06 2.33 -1.01
CA ALA A 433 19.97 2.91 -0.01
C ALA A 433 19.69 4.39 0.30
N THR A 434 18.95 5.11 -0.55
CA THR A 434 18.64 6.52 -0.35
C THR A 434 17.26 6.85 -0.92
N PRO A 435 16.35 7.46 -0.13
CA PRO A 435 15.05 7.92 -0.61
C PRO A 435 15.21 9.00 -1.66
N ARG A 436 14.29 9.08 -2.63
CA ARG A 436 14.42 9.97 -3.78
C ARG A 436 13.15 10.78 -4.01
N LYS A 437 13.31 12.02 -4.49
CA LYS A 437 12.19 12.82 -4.99
C LYS A 437 11.43 12.01 -6.05
N ALA A 438 10.10 12.05 -6.01
CA ALA A 438 9.26 11.43 -7.03
C ALA A 438 9.58 12.06 -8.40
N SER A 439 9.49 11.25 -9.46
CA SER A 439 9.93 11.61 -10.80
C SER A 439 9.23 12.87 -11.32
N TYR A 440 7.93 13.00 -11.01
CA TYR A 440 7.04 14.09 -11.41
C TYR A 440 7.10 15.31 -10.47
N SER A 441 7.60 15.20 -9.24
CA SER A 441 7.48 16.30 -8.26
C SER A 441 8.23 17.55 -8.72
N ASN A 442 7.56 18.70 -8.62
CA ASN A 442 8.22 20.00 -8.67
C ASN A 442 9.19 20.18 -7.49
N TYR A 443 10.14 21.10 -7.65
CA TYR A 443 11.29 21.29 -6.78
C TYR A 443 11.69 22.78 -6.69
N GLY A 444 12.78 23.10 -5.99
CA GLY A 444 13.40 24.41 -5.95
C GLY A 444 13.18 25.16 -4.63
N ASP A 445 13.59 26.43 -4.60
CA ASP A 445 13.68 27.26 -3.39
C ASP A 445 12.33 27.54 -2.71
N LYS A 446 11.22 27.28 -3.41
CA LYS A 446 9.86 27.43 -2.85
C LYS A 446 9.40 26.24 -2.03
N VAL A 447 10.03 25.08 -2.17
CA VAL A 447 9.68 23.88 -1.41
C VAL A 447 10.24 24.00 0.02
N ASP A 448 9.39 23.77 1.02
CA ASP A 448 9.79 23.78 2.44
C ASP A 448 10.22 22.40 2.93
N VAL A 449 9.48 21.36 2.53
CA VAL A 449 9.68 19.96 2.89
C VAL A 449 9.17 19.03 1.79
N ALA A 450 9.57 17.76 1.83
CA ALA A 450 8.99 16.70 1.04
C ALA A 450 8.21 15.72 1.93
N ALA A 451 7.16 15.10 1.38
CA ALA A 451 6.38 14.08 2.05
C ALA A 451 6.05 12.93 1.08
N PRO A 452 5.57 11.77 1.58
CA PRO A 452 5.21 10.65 0.73
C PRO A 452 4.10 11.04 -0.24
N GLY A 453 4.36 10.94 -1.53
CA GLY A 453 3.35 11.12 -2.57
C GLY A 453 3.34 10.01 -3.62
N GLY A 454 4.24 9.03 -3.51
CA GLY A 454 4.21 7.77 -4.25
C GLY A 454 4.75 7.79 -5.67
N GLU A 455 4.96 6.60 -6.23
CA GLU A 455 5.44 6.34 -7.59
C GLU A 455 4.89 4.96 -8.04
N GLN A 456 3.66 4.91 -8.53
CA GLN A 456 2.94 3.66 -8.83
C GLN A 456 3.58 2.81 -9.94
N GLY A 457 4.50 3.40 -10.73
CA GLY A 457 5.29 2.65 -11.71
C GLY A 457 6.42 1.82 -11.09
N GLU A 458 6.53 1.81 -9.77
CA GLU A 458 7.55 1.10 -9.01
C GLU A 458 6.87 0.26 -7.93
N ASP A 459 7.46 -0.90 -7.61
CA ASP A 459 7.18 -1.71 -6.42
C ASP A 459 8.55 -2.00 -5.79
N VAL A 460 8.97 -1.14 -4.88
CA VAL A 460 10.32 -1.17 -4.29
C VAL A 460 10.35 -1.95 -2.99
N ASP A 461 9.22 -2.12 -2.31
CA ASP A 461 9.11 -2.96 -1.13
C ASP A 461 8.71 -4.42 -1.42
N GLY A 462 8.36 -4.72 -2.67
CA GLY A 462 8.13 -6.07 -3.17
C GLY A 462 6.86 -6.69 -2.61
N ASP A 463 5.85 -5.85 -2.32
CA ASP A 463 4.58 -6.29 -1.75
C ASP A 463 3.53 -6.66 -2.81
N GLY A 464 3.89 -6.54 -4.09
CA GLY A 464 3.03 -6.82 -5.24
C GLY A 464 2.06 -5.69 -5.57
N GLN A 465 2.20 -4.52 -4.94
CA GLN A 465 1.44 -3.31 -5.22
C GLN A 465 2.34 -2.20 -5.73
N GLY A 466 1.80 -1.32 -6.58
CA GLY A 466 2.52 -0.10 -6.95
C GLY A 466 2.69 0.81 -5.73
N ASP A 467 3.84 1.47 -5.62
CA ASP A 467 4.27 2.36 -4.54
C ASP A 467 3.49 3.69 -4.48
N GLY A 468 2.17 3.67 -4.64
CA GLY A 468 1.27 4.81 -4.48
C GLY A 468 0.88 5.09 -3.03
N VAL A 469 0.14 6.17 -2.79
CA VAL A 469 -0.48 6.46 -1.50
C VAL A 469 -1.89 5.87 -1.49
N LEU A 470 -2.14 4.93 -0.60
CA LEU A 470 -3.45 4.29 -0.43
C LEU A 470 -4.36 5.14 0.46
N SER A 471 -5.52 5.53 -0.08
CA SER A 471 -6.51 6.33 0.64
C SER A 471 -7.92 6.17 0.06
N THR A 472 -8.90 6.82 0.68
CA THR A 472 -10.34 6.77 0.37
C THR A 472 -10.70 7.48 -0.93
N VAL A 473 -11.52 6.88 -1.78
CA VAL A 473 -12.10 7.47 -3.00
C VAL A 473 -13.51 6.95 -3.16
N GLU A 474 -14.46 7.83 -3.48
CA GLU A 474 -15.88 7.46 -3.59
C GLU A 474 -16.38 6.66 -2.37
N ASP A 475 -16.63 5.36 -2.47
CA ASP A 475 -16.99 4.49 -1.34
C ASP A 475 -16.00 3.32 -1.10
N TYR A 476 -14.80 3.41 -1.69
CA TYR A 476 -13.72 2.43 -1.64
C TYR A 476 -12.34 3.09 -1.37
N VAL A 477 -11.24 2.33 -1.48
CA VAL A 477 -9.87 2.85 -1.31
C VAL A 477 -9.01 2.51 -2.53
N THR A 478 -8.08 3.38 -2.89
CA THR A 478 -7.17 3.17 -4.04
C THR A 478 -5.84 3.92 -3.88
N PHE A 479 -4.85 3.49 -4.67
CA PHE A 479 -3.53 4.10 -4.73
C PHE A 479 -3.52 5.28 -5.70
N TYR A 480 -3.18 6.48 -5.23
CA TYR A 480 -2.86 7.63 -6.07
C TYR A 480 -1.40 8.04 -5.92
N GLN A 481 -0.89 8.79 -6.90
CA GLN A 481 0.41 9.44 -6.80
C GLN A 481 0.31 10.93 -7.10
N GLY A 482 1.13 11.73 -6.44
CA GLY A 482 1.18 13.17 -6.68
C GLY A 482 1.70 13.95 -5.49
N THR A 483 2.15 15.19 -5.75
CA THR A 483 2.32 16.19 -4.67
C THR A 483 1.00 16.48 -3.95
N SER A 484 -0.13 16.25 -4.62
CA SER A 484 -1.48 16.25 -4.04
C SER A 484 -1.71 15.18 -2.96
N MET A 485 -0.94 14.09 -2.95
CA MET A 485 -0.94 13.08 -1.88
C MET A 485 0.15 13.38 -0.83
N ALA A 486 1.17 14.17 -1.17
CA ALA A 486 2.20 14.59 -0.22
C ALA A 486 1.71 15.73 0.71
N ALA A 487 1.04 16.75 0.17
CA ALA A 487 0.49 17.87 0.92
C ALA A 487 -0.41 17.46 2.12
N PRO A 488 -1.38 16.52 1.97
CA PRO A 488 -2.25 16.12 3.08
C PRO A 488 -1.49 15.43 4.22
N HIS A 489 -0.36 14.77 3.95
CA HIS A 489 0.47 14.25 5.04
C HIS A 489 1.01 15.38 5.93
N VAL A 490 1.51 16.46 5.32
CA VAL A 490 2.03 17.63 6.06
C VAL A 490 0.90 18.40 6.75
N ALA A 491 -0.25 18.56 6.09
CA ALA A 491 -1.43 19.18 6.71
C ALA A 491 -1.94 18.38 7.92
N GLY A 492 -1.96 17.04 7.83
CA GLY A 492 -2.28 16.16 8.95
C GLY A 492 -1.27 16.30 10.10
N ILE A 493 0.03 16.39 9.83
CA ILE A 493 1.05 16.66 10.86
C ILE A 493 0.81 18.03 11.50
N ALA A 494 0.46 19.06 10.73
CA ALA A 494 0.11 20.37 11.28
C ALA A 494 -1.09 20.30 12.23
N MET A 495 -2.10 19.45 11.96
CA MET A 495 -3.19 19.19 12.90
C MET A 495 -2.70 18.52 14.20
N LEU A 496 -1.75 17.57 14.12
CA LEU A 496 -1.13 16.97 15.30
C LEU A 496 -0.36 18.01 16.13
N LEU A 497 0.36 18.93 15.48
CA LEU A 497 1.05 20.04 16.14
C LEU A 497 0.06 20.97 16.86
N LYS A 498 -1.00 21.42 16.17
CA LYS A 498 -2.09 22.24 16.76
C LYS A 498 -2.80 21.53 17.92
N SER A 499 -2.88 20.21 17.89
CA SER A 499 -3.47 19.41 18.98
C SER A 499 -2.62 19.44 20.25
N LEU A 500 -1.30 19.57 20.11
CA LEU A 500 -0.37 19.70 21.23
C LEU A 500 -0.26 21.14 21.74
N ASP A 501 -0.23 22.09 20.82
CA ASP A 501 -0.23 23.52 21.12
C ASP A 501 -1.12 24.28 20.12
N PRO A 502 -2.37 24.60 20.51
CA PRO A 502 -3.30 25.36 19.66
C PRO A 502 -2.80 26.74 19.26
N ALA A 503 -1.79 27.29 19.93
CA ALA A 503 -1.23 28.61 19.63
C ALA A 503 -0.17 28.59 18.52
N ILE A 504 0.23 27.40 18.02
CA ILE A 504 1.17 27.30 16.90
C ILE A 504 0.62 28.05 15.68
N ASP A 505 1.40 29.00 15.17
CA ASP A 505 1.10 29.74 13.95
C ASP A 505 1.81 29.14 12.71
N GLN A 506 1.54 29.71 11.53
CA GLN A 506 2.09 29.28 10.25
C GLN A 506 3.62 29.19 10.26
N GLU A 507 4.30 30.20 10.79
CA GLU A 507 5.76 30.28 10.74
C GLU A 507 6.39 29.29 11.75
N GLN A 508 5.78 29.14 12.93
CA GLN A 508 6.20 28.13 13.89
C GLN A 508 6.02 26.72 13.33
N ALA A 509 4.90 26.44 12.66
CA ALA A 509 4.66 25.16 12.01
C ALA A 509 5.70 24.90 10.90
N ARG A 510 5.93 25.86 10.00
CA ARG A 510 6.96 25.80 8.95
C ARG A 510 8.33 25.50 9.56
N GLN A 511 8.74 26.24 10.59
CA GLN A 511 10.03 26.05 11.25
C GLN A 511 10.16 24.68 11.92
N ILE A 512 9.12 24.21 12.61
CA ILE A 512 9.12 22.88 13.23
C ILE A 512 9.28 21.82 12.14
N LEU A 513 8.43 21.85 11.11
CA LEU A 513 8.46 20.87 10.01
C LEU A 513 9.82 20.86 9.30
N SER A 514 10.37 22.02 8.94
CA SER A 514 11.66 22.11 8.26
C SER A 514 12.85 21.75 9.15
N SER A 515 12.89 22.20 10.41
CA SER A 515 14.02 21.88 11.31
C SER A 515 14.04 20.43 11.79
N THR A 516 12.91 19.73 11.67
CA THR A 516 12.75 18.33 12.07
C THR A 516 12.74 17.34 10.91
N ALA A 517 12.76 17.82 9.67
CA ALA A 517 12.86 17.00 8.48
C ALA A 517 14.19 16.22 8.42
N SER A 518 14.13 15.01 7.86
CA SER A 518 15.31 14.20 7.58
C SER A 518 15.92 14.66 6.24
N PRO A 519 17.20 15.09 6.22
CA PRO A 519 17.83 15.72 5.05
C PRO A 519 18.35 14.72 4.00
N ASP A 520 18.13 13.43 4.20
CA ASP A 520 18.65 12.30 3.43
C ASP A 520 17.84 12.00 2.15
N LEU A 521 17.17 13.01 1.59
CA LEU A 521 16.44 12.90 0.33
C LEU A 521 17.34 13.23 -0.86
N ASP A 522 17.46 12.31 -1.81
CA ASP A 522 18.10 12.59 -3.09
C ASP A 522 17.19 13.50 -3.94
N CYS A 523 17.52 14.79 -3.91
CA CYS A 523 16.83 15.85 -4.62
C CYS A 523 17.83 16.98 -4.95
N PRO A 524 18.69 16.80 -5.97
CA PRO A 524 19.74 17.76 -6.31
C PRO A 524 19.20 19.12 -6.76
N GLU A 525 17.95 19.18 -7.21
CA GLU A 525 17.27 20.40 -7.63
C GLU A 525 16.72 21.22 -6.45
N GLY A 526 16.61 20.62 -5.26
CA GLY A 526 16.13 21.24 -4.01
C GLY A 526 14.71 20.81 -3.63
N CYS A 527 14.56 20.19 -2.45
CA CYS A 527 13.28 19.75 -1.89
C CYS A 527 13.09 20.28 -0.47
N GLY A 528 13.45 21.54 -0.27
CA GLY A 528 13.44 22.18 1.05
C GLY A 528 14.37 21.46 2.03
N ALA A 529 13.88 21.25 3.26
CA ALA A 529 14.66 20.64 4.32
C ALA A 529 14.77 19.10 4.24
N GLY A 530 14.10 18.46 3.27
CA GLY A 530 14.08 17.00 3.12
C GLY A 530 12.74 16.38 3.53
N ARG A 531 12.74 15.09 3.86
CA ARG A 531 11.51 14.35 4.18
C ARG A 531 10.97 14.75 5.54
N VAL A 532 9.67 15.01 5.63
CA VAL A 532 9.02 15.28 6.91
C VAL A 532 9.11 14.07 7.86
N SER A 533 9.30 14.33 9.14
CA SER A 533 9.22 13.31 10.20
C SER A 533 8.18 13.75 11.22
N ALA A 534 7.03 13.08 11.23
CA ALA A 534 5.92 13.37 12.15
C ALA A 534 6.37 13.23 13.61
N ALA A 535 7.12 12.16 13.93
CA ALA A 535 7.65 11.93 15.27
C ALA A 535 8.55 13.07 15.74
N ARG A 536 9.53 13.48 14.92
CA ARG A 536 10.42 14.60 15.26
C ARG A 536 9.63 15.90 15.43
N ALA A 537 8.70 16.18 14.53
CA ALA A 537 7.86 17.39 14.58
C ALA A 537 7.07 17.48 15.90
N VAL A 538 6.37 16.41 16.30
CA VAL A 538 5.59 16.42 17.55
C VAL A 538 6.49 16.45 18.79
N HIS A 539 7.68 15.82 18.76
CA HIS A 539 8.64 15.85 19.85
C HIS A 539 9.32 17.21 20.03
N ALA A 540 9.58 17.94 18.95
CA ALA A 540 10.22 19.25 19.00
C ALA A 540 9.44 20.29 19.84
N ILE A 541 8.11 20.22 19.87
CA ILE A 541 7.27 21.08 20.73
C ILE A 541 7.64 20.95 22.22
N GLY A 542 8.16 19.78 22.64
CA GLY A 542 8.57 19.50 24.01
C GLY A 542 10.03 19.84 24.33
N GLY A 543 10.84 20.18 23.32
CA GLY A 543 12.29 20.39 23.47
C GLY A 543 13.11 19.12 23.63
N ASP A 544 12.56 17.94 23.32
CA ASP A 544 13.15 16.64 23.65
C ASP A 544 14.23 16.13 22.66
N LEU A 545 14.57 16.90 21.62
CA LEU A 545 15.47 16.44 20.54
C LEU A 545 16.94 16.86 20.67
N ASP A 546 17.30 17.69 21.67
CA ASP A 546 18.67 18.19 21.87
C ASP A 546 19.69 17.11 22.27
N GLY A 547 19.20 15.94 22.70
CA GLY A 547 20.00 14.77 23.07
C GLY A 547 19.72 13.56 22.18
N PRO A 548 20.24 12.37 22.53
CA PRO A 548 19.91 11.17 21.79
C PRO A 548 18.48 10.77 22.11
N PHE A 549 17.70 10.44 21.08
CA PHE A 549 16.31 10.09 21.24
C PHE A 549 15.98 8.98 20.26
N VAL A 550 15.86 7.75 20.76
CA VAL A 550 15.54 6.60 19.93
C VAL A 550 14.05 6.31 20.04
N ILE A 551 13.42 6.00 18.92
CA ILE A 551 12.03 5.52 18.84
C ILE A 551 11.99 4.12 18.24
N ALA A 552 10.93 3.38 18.55
CA ALA A 552 10.54 2.18 17.79
C ALA A 552 9.53 2.61 16.71
N SER A 553 9.72 2.17 15.47
CA SER A 553 8.81 2.50 14.36
C SER A 553 8.56 1.28 13.47
N PRO A 554 7.40 0.62 13.55
CA PRO A 554 6.32 0.88 14.50
C PRO A 554 6.68 0.41 15.93
N SER A 555 6.04 1.03 16.93
CA SER A 555 6.18 0.64 18.34
C SER A 555 5.36 -0.61 18.71
N ILE A 556 4.47 -1.06 17.82
CA ILE A 556 3.85 -2.39 17.85
C ILE A 556 4.03 -3.08 16.51
N VAL A 557 4.43 -4.35 16.55
CA VAL A 557 4.53 -5.23 15.37
C VAL A 557 3.57 -6.40 15.57
N ARG A 558 2.63 -6.58 14.63
CA ARG A 558 1.69 -7.71 14.64
C ARG A 558 2.15 -8.77 13.66
N VAL A 559 2.18 -10.02 14.11
CA VAL A 559 2.65 -11.15 13.31
C VAL A 559 1.55 -12.19 13.16
N GLY A 560 1.20 -12.51 11.92
CA GLY A 560 0.14 -13.48 11.61
C GLY A 560 0.56 -14.94 11.83
N ARG A 561 -0.40 -15.86 11.67
CA ARG A 561 -0.12 -17.31 11.60
C ARG A 561 0.72 -17.61 10.35
N GLY A 562 1.90 -18.22 10.52
CA GLY A 562 2.82 -18.58 9.41
C GLY A 562 4.09 -17.72 9.33
N GLN A 563 4.03 -16.45 9.73
CA GLN A 563 5.22 -15.59 9.82
C GLN A 563 6.03 -15.94 11.09
N ARG A 564 7.25 -16.43 10.89
CA ARG A 564 8.20 -16.78 11.98
C ARG A 564 9.26 -15.73 12.25
N GLU A 565 9.40 -14.76 11.35
CA GLU A 565 10.37 -13.68 11.46
C GLU A 565 9.69 -12.35 11.17
N THR A 566 10.13 -11.29 11.84
CA THR A 566 9.65 -9.94 11.56
C THR A 566 10.75 -8.92 11.89
N PRO A 567 10.94 -7.87 11.08
CA PRO A 567 11.86 -6.80 11.41
C PRO A 567 11.30 -5.92 12.54
N VAL A 568 12.17 -5.53 13.46
CA VAL A 568 11.90 -4.51 14.48
C VAL A 568 12.91 -3.39 14.29
N ILE A 569 12.41 -2.17 14.10
CA ILE A 569 13.22 -1.02 13.72
C ILE A 569 13.29 -0.02 14.86
N PHE A 570 14.51 0.33 15.27
CA PHE A 570 14.76 1.42 16.20
C PHE A 570 15.55 2.53 15.50
N LYS A 571 15.01 3.75 15.50
CA LYS A 571 15.59 4.90 14.79
C LYS A 571 16.01 5.97 15.78
N ASN A 572 17.20 6.54 15.62
CA ASN A 572 17.63 7.72 16.38
C ASN A 572 17.12 8.99 15.71
N ILE A 573 16.13 9.61 16.32
CA ILE A 573 15.52 10.86 15.86
C ILE A 573 16.04 12.10 16.61
N GLY A 574 16.98 11.91 17.56
CA GLY A 574 17.63 12.97 18.31
C GLY A 574 18.86 13.55 17.60
N ALA A 575 19.39 14.66 18.13
CA ALA A 575 20.49 15.39 17.50
C ALA A 575 21.89 14.79 17.73
N THR A 576 22.03 13.75 18.55
CA THR A 576 23.33 13.17 18.90
C THR A 576 23.37 11.67 18.71
N ALA A 577 24.50 11.17 18.20
CA ALA A 577 24.78 9.75 18.07
C ALA A 577 24.69 9.03 19.42
N SER A 578 24.25 7.77 19.43
CA SER A 578 24.18 6.98 20.65
C SER A 578 24.39 5.48 20.47
N PRO A 579 25.15 4.84 21.38
CA PRO A 579 25.20 3.40 21.45
C PRO A 579 23.87 2.87 21.99
N VAL A 580 23.29 1.92 21.25
CA VAL A 580 22.03 1.25 21.60
C VAL A 580 22.31 -0.20 21.91
N SER A 581 21.80 -0.69 23.04
CA SER A 581 21.72 -2.12 23.35
C SER A 581 20.28 -2.60 23.28
N LEU A 582 20.02 -3.65 22.52
CA LEU A 582 18.73 -4.30 22.41
C LEU A 582 18.60 -5.42 23.44
N GLY A 583 17.40 -5.59 23.99
CA GLY A 583 17.08 -6.69 24.89
C GLY A 583 15.66 -7.19 24.69
N VAL A 584 15.44 -8.48 24.95
CA VAL A 584 14.12 -9.10 24.88
C VAL A 584 13.52 -9.25 26.28
N GLY A 585 12.31 -8.73 26.45
CA GLY A 585 11.47 -8.80 27.64
C GLY A 585 10.07 -9.31 27.31
N GLY A 586 9.15 -9.18 28.28
CA GLY A 586 7.78 -9.66 28.15
C GLY A 586 7.55 -11.09 28.66
N GLU A 587 6.29 -11.53 28.61
CA GLU A 587 5.83 -12.82 29.14
C GLU A 587 6.40 -13.99 28.33
N ASN A 588 6.38 -13.90 27.00
CA ASN A 588 6.86 -14.95 26.09
C ASN A 588 8.30 -14.71 25.61
N ARG A 589 9.14 -13.98 26.35
CA ARG A 589 10.51 -13.64 25.93
C ARG A 589 11.39 -14.82 25.49
N SER A 590 11.12 -16.03 26.00
CA SER A 590 11.88 -17.23 25.64
C SER A 590 11.64 -17.70 24.22
N ALA A 591 10.51 -17.30 23.61
CA ALA A 591 10.17 -17.59 22.23
C ALA A 591 10.73 -16.54 21.25
N CYS A 592 11.31 -15.46 21.74
CA CYS A 592 11.72 -14.31 20.93
C CYS A 592 13.26 -14.21 20.87
N HIS A 593 13.82 -14.24 19.67
CA HIS A 593 15.25 -14.23 19.42
C HIS A 593 15.65 -13.15 18.43
N LEU A 594 16.58 -12.27 18.81
CA LEU A 594 17.10 -11.23 17.93
C LEU A 594 18.37 -11.72 17.23
N ASP A 595 18.53 -11.33 15.96
CA ASP A 595 19.74 -11.55 15.18
C ASP A 595 20.95 -10.72 15.68
N ARG A 596 20.69 -9.68 16.49
CA ARG A 596 21.71 -8.74 17.01
C ARG A 596 21.36 -8.18 18.39
N ASP A 597 22.41 -7.77 19.12
CA ASP A 597 22.32 -7.24 20.50
C ASP A 597 22.32 -5.70 20.58
N GLY A 598 22.47 -4.98 19.46
CA GLY A 598 22.64 -3.52 19.48
C GLY A 598 23.39 -2.94 18.29
N GLY A 599 23.76 -1.67 18.39
CA GLY A 599 24.52 -0.92 17.38
C GLY A 599 24.79 0.52 17.83
N ASP A 600 25.72 1.19 17.16
CA ASP A 600 25.86 2.65 17.26
C ASP A 600 24.88 3.28 16.27
N LEU A 601 24.05 4.22 16.72
CA LEU A 601 23.10 4.95 15.88
C LEU A 601 23.48 6.42 15.78
N ASP A 602 23.95 6.85 14.61
CA ASP A 602 24.04 8.28 14.30
C ASP A 602 22.63 8.90 14.15
N PRO A 603 22.49 10.23 14.21
CA PRO A 603 21.20 10.89 13.92
C PRO A 603 20.65 10.46 12.55
N ASP A 604 19.34 10.21 12.49
CA ASP A 604 18.60 9.71 11.32
C ASP A 604 18.93 8.27 10.88
N GLU A 605 19.87 7.59 11.55
CA GLU A 605 20.12 6.16 11.32
C GLU A 605 19.16 5.26 12.12
N ALA A 606 18.96 4.05 11.59
CA ALA A 606 18.16 3.02 12.22
C ALA A 606 18.94 1.72 12.40
N VAL A 607 18.65 1.00 13.48
CA VAL A 607 19.02 -0.40 13.66
C VAL A 607 17.79 -1.24 13.38
N ILE A 608 17.89 -2.08 12.36
CA ILE A 608 16.89 -3.08 12.01
C ILE A 608 17.34 -4.39 12.64
N ALA A 609 16.58 -4.91 13.60
CA ALA A 609 16.84 -6.23 14.18
C ALA A 609 15.78 -7.21 13.69
N VAL A 610 16.20 -8.36 13.16
CA VAL A 610 15.27 -9.42 12.77
C VAL A 610 14.93 -10.23 14.02
N LEU A 611 13.64 -10.27 14.34
CA LEU A 611 13.10 -11.04 15.44
C LEU A 611 12.56 -12.36 14.92
N SER A 612 13.18 -13.48 15.29
CA SER A 612 12.63 -14.81 15.08
C SER A 612 11.74 -15.23 16.26
N ILE A 613 10.57 -15.79 15.97
CA ILE A 613 9.57 -16.24 16.93
C ILE A 613 9.47 -17.77 16.86
N ASP A 614 9.82 -18.43 17.96
CA ASP A 614 9.67 -19.86 18.14
C ASP A 614 8.20 -20.21 18.44
N ARG A 615 7.61 -21.11 17.63
CA ARG A 615 6.18 -21.50 17.66
C ARG A 615 6.04 -23.01 17.49
N ASP A 616 6.66 -23.76 18.39
CA ASP A 616 6.74 -25.21 18.32
C ASP A 616 5.42 -25.96 18.68
N GLU A 617 4.44 -25.29 19.33
CA GLU A 617 3.16 -25.89 19.76
C GLU A 617 1.93 -25.00 19.46
N GLU A 618 0.75 -25.60 19.22
CA GLU A 618 -0.54 -24.92 18.95
C GLU A 618 -1.00 -24.00 20.12
N ALA A 619 -0.46 -24.21 21.33
CA ALA A 619 -0.66 -23.35 22.49
C ALA A 619 0.18 -22.05 22.44
N ASP A 620 1.22 -22.00 21.60
CA ASP A 620 2.12 -20.86 21.40
C ASP A 620 1.75 -20.02 20.16
N ASP A 621 0.63 -20.31 19.50
CA ASP A 621 0.13 -19.53 18.37
C ASP A 621 -0.41 -18.15 18.78
N ARG A 622 -0.48 -17.83 20.08
CA ARG A 622 -0.78 -16.48 20.60
C ARG A 622 0.22 -16.10 21.67
N GLY A 623 0.84 -14.93 21.55
CA GLY A 623 1.78 -14.45 22.55
C GLY A 623 2.30 -13.05 22.27
N GLU A 624 3.10 -12.57 23.20
CA GLU A 624 3.76 -11.27 23.07
C GLU A 624 5.16 -11.25 23.68
N CYS A 625 6.03 -10.46 23.08
CA CYS A 625 7.31 -10.09 23.67
C CYS A 625 7.60 -8.61 23.44
N THR A 626 8.48 -8.05 24.26
CA THR A 626 8.89 -6.65 24.18
C THR A 626 10.36 -6.58 23.82
N ILE A 627 10.70 -5.82 22.79
CA ILE A 627 12.07 -5.49 22.46
C ILE A 627 12.37 -4.11 23.02
N THR A 628 13.39 -4.01 23.88
CA THR A 628 13.80 -2.76 24.52
C THR A 628 15.14 -2.32 23.95
N ALA A 629 15.18 -1.18 23.29
CA ALA A 629 16.40 -0.46 22.94
C ALA A 629 16.78 0.47 24.10
N THR A 630 17.93 0.24 24.73
CA THR A 630 18.47 1.08 25.80
C THR A 630 19.56 1.98 25.27
N PHE A 631 19.48 3.28 25.56
CA PHE A 631 20.46 4.30 25.17
C PHE A 631 20.67 5.29 26.33
N GLY A 632 21.90 5.39 26.82
CA GLY A 632 22.21 6.25 27.97
C GLY A 632 21.43 5.89 29.25
N GLN A 633 20.47 6.73 29.65
CA GLN A 633 19.54 6.49 30.77
C GLN A 633 18.08 6.32 30.31
N GLN A 634 17.86 6.31 29.00
CA GLN A 634 16.56 6.22 28.36
C GLN A 634 16.41 4.88 27.64
N SER A 635 15.17 4.57 27.26
CA SER A 635 14.86 3.38 26.50
C SER A 635 13.66 3.61 25.58
N ALA A 636 13.66 2.93 24.45
CA ALA A 636 12.52 2.79 23.54
C ALA A 636 12.08 1.33 23.53
N GLU A 637 10.77 1.09 23.40
CA GLU A 637 10.21 -0.25 23.41
C GLU A 637 9.38 -0.50 22.14
N ALA A 638 9.59 -1.66 21.53
CA ALA A 638 8.73 -2.20 20.48
C ALA A 638 8.03 -3.45 21.03
N ARG A 639 6.70 -3.52 20.95
CA ARG A 639 5.95 -4.71 21.38
C ARG A 639 5.61 -5.57 20.17
N VAL A 640 6.01 -6.82 20.18
CA VAL A 640 5.65 -7.78 19.14
C VAL A 640 4.55 -8.69 19.65
N VAL A 641 3.43 -8.75 18.93
CA VAL A 641 2.26 -9.56 19.27
C VAL A 641 1.99 -10.51 18.11
N TRP A 642 1.81 -11.80 18.39
CA TRP A 642 1.41 -12.77 17.38
C TRP A 642 0.09 -13.45 17.74
N THR A 643 -0.65 -13.84 16.71
CA THR A 643 -1.97 -14.47 16.87
C THR A 643 -2.13 -15.73 16.03
N ALA A 644 -3.08 -16.57 16.47
CA ALA A 644 -3.45 -17.82 15.80
C ALA A 644 -4.34 -17.58 14.58
N ASP A 645 -4.75 -16.33 14.37
CA ASP A 645 -5.62 -15.95 13.29
C ASP A 645 -4.75 -15.71 12.05
N GLU A 646 -5.22 -16.19 10.91
CA GLU A 646 -4.57 -16.01 9.61
C GLU A 646 -4.62 -14.51 9.27
N VAL A 647 -3.46 -13.87 9.12
CA VAL A 647 -3.42 -12.61 8.38
C VAL A 647 -3.48 -13.06 6.93
N GLN A 648 -4.70 -13.12 6.39
CA GLN A 648 -4.94 -13.67 5.05
C GLN A 648 -4.25 -12.76 4.03
N ALA A 649 -3.32 -13.33 3.25
CA ALA A 649 -2.76 -12.63 2.11
C ALA A 649 -3.88 -12.41 1.09
N LEU A 650 -4.10 -11.16 0.68
CA LEU A 650 -4.98 -10.83 -0.44
C LEU A 650 -4.38 -11.42 -1.72
N THR A 651 -5.16 -12.17 -2.50
CA THR A 651 -4.77 -12.58 -3.85
C THR A 651 -5.35 -11.59 -4.84
N VAL A 652 -4.51 -10.98 -5.67
CA VAL A 652 -4.92 -10.11 -6.78
C VAL A 652 -5.22 -11.00 -7.99
N VAL A 653 -6.39 -10.80 -8.60
CA VAL A 653 -6.83 -11.50 -9.81
C VAL A 653 -7.14 -10.47 -10.90
N ASP A 654 -6.49 -10.57 -12.04
CA ASP A 654 -6.81 -9.80 -13.25
C ASP A 654 -7.81 -10.56 -14.11
N VAL A 655 -8.97 -9.98 -14.42
CA VAL A 655 -10.02 -10.59 -15.25
C VAL A 655 -10.17 -9.84 -16.59
N GLY A 656 -9.93 -10.53 -17.71
CA GLY A 656 -9.91 -9.95 -19.05
C GLY A 656 -10.97 -10.50 -20.02
N ALA A 657 -11.50 -9.64 -20.89
CA ALA A 657 -12.28 -9.99 -22.08
C ALA A 657 -11.38 -9.95 -23.33
N VAL A 658 -11.21 -11.09 -23.99
CA VAL A 658 -10.39 -11.24 -25.19
C VAL A 658 -11.31 -11.46 -26.39
N ARG A 659 -11.42 -10.47 -27.28
CA ARG A 659 -12.21 -10.57 -28.51
C ARG A 659 -11.53 -11.51 -29.50
N ILE A 660 -12.34 -12.33 -30.17
CA ILE A 660 -11.96 -13.17 -31.30
C ILE A 660 -12.48 -12.49 -32.59
N ASP A 661 -11.57 -12.03 -33.43
CA ASP A 661 -11.91 -11.41 -34.71
C ASP A 661 -12.23 -12.48 -35.78
N GLY A 662 -12.88 -12.06 -36.88
CA GLY A 662 -13.40 -12.96 -37.92
C GLY A 662 -12.34 -13.78 -38.69
N ASP A 663 -11.06 -13.46 -38.53
CA ASP A 663 -9.90 -14.20 -39.04
C ASP A 663 -9.22 -15.08 -37.97
N GLY A 664 -9.75 -15.10 -36.74
CA GLY A 664 -9.23 -15.86 -35.61
C GLY A 664 -8.19 -15.11 -34.77
N ALA A 665 -7.88 -13.85 -35.08
CA ALA A 665 -6.99 -13.04 -34.26
C ALA A 665 -7.60 -12.73 -32.89
N LEU A 666 -6.75 -12.67 -31.87
CA LEU A 666 -7.12 -12.39 -30.49
C LEU A 666 -6.72 -10.96 -30.14
N ALA A 667 -7.65 -10.21 -29.55
CA ALA A 667 -7.40 -8.85 -29.09
C ALA A 667 -8.01 -8.65 -27.70
N VAL A 668 -7.19 -8.24 -26.74
CA VAL A 668 -7.68 -7.89 -25.41
C VAL A 668 -8.51 -6.61 -25.52
N GLU A 669 -9.78 -6.69 -25.20
CA GLU A 669 -10.69 -5.55 -25.34
C GLU A 669 -10.98 -4.86 -24.00
N ARG A 670 -10.92 -5.61 -22.89
CA ARG A 670 -11.12 -5.07 -21.55
C ARG A 670 -10.41 -5.92 -20.49
N ILE A 671 -9.93 -5.28 -19.43
CA ILE A 671 -9.35 -5.95 -18.25
C ILE A 671 -9.85 -5.20 -17.01
N VAL A 672 -10.13 -5.93 -15.95
CA VAL A 672 -10.45 -5.40 -14.62
C VAL A 672 -9.58 -6.12 -13.60
N THR A 673 -8.89 -5.36 -12.75
CA THR A 673 -8.09 -5.92 -11.64
C THR A 673 -8.93 -5.93 -10.38
N THR A 674 -8.91 -7.05 -9.66
CA THR A 674 -9.65 -7.23 -8.40
C THR A 674 -8.79 -7.93 -7.34
N SER A 675 -9.08 -7.72 -6.06
CA SER A 675 -8.47 -8.46 -4.95
C SER A 675 -9.53 -9.28 -4.21
N ALA A 676 -9.21 -10.54 -3.94
CA ALA A 676 -10.14 -11.48 -3.31
C ALA A 676 -9.44 -12.35 -2.27
N VAL A 677 -10.18 -12.67 -1.22
CA VAL A 677 -9.77 -13.61 -0.17
C VAL A 677 -10.20 -15.04 -0.52
N GLN A 678 -11.31 -15.21 -1.26
CA GLN A 678 -11.85 -16.51 -1.70
C GLN A 678 -12.55 -16.42 -3.07
N GLN A 679 -13.53 -15.53 -3.23
CA GLN A 679 -14.32 -15.36 -4.46
C GLN A 679 -14.75 -13.90 -4.64
N PHE A 680 -14.79 -13.41 -5.88
CA PHE A 680 -15.14 -12.03 -6.23
C PHE A 680 -16.08 -11.97 -7.45
N GLU A 681 -17.09 -11.10 -7.41
CA GLU A 681 -17.97 -10.83 -8.56
C GLU A 681 -17.37 -9.75 -9.46
N TYR A 682 -17.22 -10.03 -10.74
CA TYR A 682 -16.62 -9.11 -11.72
C TYR A 682 -17.61 -8.69 -12.82
N LYS A 683 -17.35 -7.52 -13.41
CA LYS A 683 -18.10 -6.98 -14.56
C LYS A 683 -17.16 -6.52 -15.68
N LEU A 684 -17.38 -7.05 -16.89
CA LEU A 684 -16.75 -6.59 -18.14
C LEU A 684 -17.82 -5.89 -18.98
N PHE A 685 -17.59 -4.64 -19.40
CA PHE A 685 -18.62 -3.80 -20.04
C PHE A 685 -18.09 -3.05 -21.27
N ASN A 686 -19.01 -2.46 -22.04
CA ASN A 686 -18.75 -1.78 -23.32
C ASN A 686 -18.04 -2.64 -24.37
N LEU A 687 -18.30 -3.95 -24.35
CA LEU A 687 -17.75 -4.90 -25.31
C LEU A 687 -18.41 -4.72 -26.68
N SER A 688 -17.62 -4.69 -27.75
CA SER A 688 -18.11 -4.78 -29.12
C SER A 688 -18.99 -6.03 -29.29
N PRO A 689 -20.03 -6.01 -30.14
CA PRO A 689 -20.73 -7.23 -30.52
C PRO A 689 -19.78 -8.18 -31.26
N ALA A 690 -19.34 -9.25 -30.59
CA ALA A 690 -18.38 -10.22 -31.10
C ALA A 690 -18.37 -11.51 -30.26
N GLU A 691 -17.41 -12.39 -30.53
CA GLU A 691 -17.14 -13.59 -29.73
C GLU A 691 -15.95 -13.31 -28.81
N TYR A 692 -16.06 -13.67 -27.52
CA TYR A 692 -15.05 -13.38 -26.50
C TYR A 692 -14.59 -14.63 -25.76
N LEU A 693 -13.36 -14.60 -25.26
CA LEU A 693 -12.89 -15.44 -24.17
C LEU A 693 -12.83 -14.59 -22.90
N VAL A 694 -13.29 -15.13 -21.77
CA VAL A 694 -13.14 -14.46 -20.47
C VAL A 694 -12.11 -15.21 -19.65
N VAL A 695 -11.04 -14.53 -19.26
CA VAL A 695 -9.82 -15.11 -18.66
C VAL A 695 -9.55 -14.44 -17.32
N GLY A 696 -9.01 -15.19 -16.35
CA GLY A 696 -8.50 -14.69 -15.07
C GLY A 696 -7.04 -15.07 -14.86
N LEU A 697 -6.21 -14.16 -14.34
CA LEU A 697 -4.78 -14.33 -14.11
C LEU A 697 -4.41 -13.91 -12.68
N VAL A 698 -3.45 -14.59 -12.06
CA VAL A 698 -2.85 -14.24 -10.76
C VAL A 698 -1.35 -14.40 -10.86
N ASP A 699 -0.62 -13.32 -10.62
CA ASP A 699 0.84 -13.32 -10.51
C ASP A 699 1.19 -13.82 -9.10
N VAL A 700 1.61 -15.08 -9.02
CA VAL A 700 1.85 -15.81 -7.76
C VAL A 700 3.21 -15.47 -7.18
N ASN A 701 4.19 -15.12 -8.03
CA ASN A 701 5.56 -14.84 -7.61
C ASN A 701 5.91 -13.34 -7.57
N ALA A 702 4.98 -12.49 -8.00
CA ALA A 702 5.05 -11.03 -8.02
C ALA A 702 6.23 -10.48 -8.81
N ASP A 703 6.66 -11.16 -9.88
CA ASP A 703 7.76 -10.70 -10.72
C ASP A 703 7.28 -9.84 -11.91
N GLY A 704 5.97 -9.68 -12.08
CA GLY A 704 5.35 -8.90 -13.14
C GLY A 704 5.37 -9.58 -14.51
N ASP A 705 5.80 -10.85 -14.57
CA ASP A 705 5.64 -11.75 -15.70
C ASP A 705 4.57 -12.80 -15.35
N TYR A 706 3.76 -13.19 -16.34
CA TYR A 706 2.70 -14.19 -16.12
C TYR A 706 3.12 -15.48 -16.82
N ASP A 707 3.85 -16.33 -16.08
CA ASP A 707 4.38 -17.63 -16.52
C ASP A 707 3.37 -18.75 -16.21
N ASP A 708 2.99 -19.54 -17.22
CA ASP A 708 2.01 -20.63 -17.05
C ASP A 708 2.51 -21.81 -16.19
N ASP A 709 3.82 -21.84 -15.88
CA ASP A 709 4.45 -22.81 -15.00
C ASP A 709 4.50 -22.37 -13.52
N VAL A 710 4.36 -21.07 -13.24
CA VAL A 710 4.46 -20.49 -11.88
C VAL A 710 3.16 -19.85 -11.42
N ASP A 711 2.43 -19.21 -12.34
CA ASP A 711 1.25 -18.40 -12.07
C ASP A 711 -0.07 -19.15 -12.22
N ALA A 712 -1.14 -18.53 -11.75
CA ALA A 712 -2.47 -19.15 -11.78
C ALA A 712 -3.34 -18.53 -12.88
N ILE A 713 -3.98 -19.38 -13.69
CA ILE A 713 -4.81 -18.96 -14.83
C ILE A 713 -6.20 -19.63 -14.73
N GLY A 714 -7.24 -18.99 -15.27
CA GLY A 714 -8.59 -19.55 -15.39
C GLY A 714 -9.33 -19.02 -16.62
N ILE A 715 -10.23 -19.82 -17.22
CA ILE A 715 -11.04 -19.41 -18.38
C ILE A 715 -12.51 -19.79 -18.14
N PHE A 716 -13.43 -18.85 -18.36
CA PHE A 716 -14.87 -19.08 -18.24
C PHE A 716 -15.41 -20.11 -19.25
N GLN A 717 -16.36 -20.94 -18.83
CA GLN A 717 -17.09 -21.91 -19.68
C GLN A 717 -18.61 -21.77 -19.49
N PRO A 718 -19.40 -21.48 -20.53
CA PRO A 718 -20.85 -21.31 -20.39
C PRO A 718 -21.56 -22.64 -20.10
N SER A 719 -22.27 -22.71 -18.98
CA SER A 719 -23.09 -23.86 -18.60
C SER A 719 -24.42 -23.89 -19.39
N GLY A 720 -24.59 -24.82 -20.32
CA GLY A 720 -25.83 -24.85 -21.12
C GLY A 720 -25.99 -25.84 -22.26
N GLY A 721 -25.12 -26.84 -22.42
CA GLY A 721 -25.35 -27.99 -23.29
C GLY A 721 -24.78 -29.22 -22.61
N ASP A 722 -25.49 -30.35 -22.67
CA ASP A 722 -25.08 -31.63 -22.09
C ASP A 722 -23.55 -31.84 -22.18
N ASP A 723 -22.95 -32.39 -21.12
CA ASP A 723 -21.51 -32.54 -20.82
C ASP A 723 -20.58 -33.10 -21.94
N ASP A 724 -21.11 -33.38 -23.14
CA ASP A 724 -20.41 -33.87 -24.34
C ASP A 724 -20.59 -32.95 -25.58
N ALA A 725 -21.22 -31.77 -25.49
CA ALA A 725 -21.60 -30.97 -26.66
C ALA A 725 -20.68 -29.78 -27.02
N CYS A 726 -19.56 -29.59 -26.33
CA CYS A 726 -18.62 -28.53 -26.66
C CYS A 726 -17.60 -29.03 -27.70
N THR A 727 -17.84 -28.81 -29.00
CA THR A 727 -16.83 -29.08 -30.03
C THR A 727 -15.67 -28.10 -29.89
N GLN A 728 -14.41 -28.51 -30.18
CA GLN A 728 -13.18 -27.71 -30.04
C GLN A 728 -13.28 -26.24 -30.55
N ALA A 729 -14.16 -25.95 -31.52
CA ALA A 729 -14.39 -24.61 -32.05
C ALA A 729 -15.27 -23.69 -31.17
N SER A 730 -15.83 -24.17 -30.07
CA SER A 730 -16.89 -23.47 -29.29
C SER A 730 -16.65 -23.40 -27.78
N CYS A 731 -15.54 -23.94 -27.26
CA CYS A 731 -15.27 -23.93 -25.83
C CYS A 731 -14.62 -22.63 -25.38
N GLY A 732 -15.07 -22.11 -24.23
CA GLY A 732 -14.67 -20.82 -23.67
C GLY A 732 -15.21 -19.58 -24.40
N ARG A 733 -15.94 -19.77 -25.50
CA ARG A 733 -16.38 -18.70 -26.40
C ARG A 733 -17.74 -18.16 -25.99
N LEU A 734 -17.76 -16.89 -25.61
CA LEU A 734 -18.94 -16.16 -25.24
C LEU A 734 -19.31 -15.17 -26.35
N THR A 735 -20.36 -15.48 -27.11
CA THR A 735 -20.92 -14.54 -28.08
C THR A 735 -21.78 -13.50 -27.37
N VAL A 736 -21.45 -12.23 -27.57
CA VAL A 736 -22.21 -11.09 -27.04
C VAL A 736 -22.76 -10.25 -28.19
N THR A 737 -23.97 -9.73 -28.04
CA THR A 737 -24.62 -8.87 -29.04
C THR A 737 -24.91 -7.49 -28.45
N ALA A 738 -25.07 -6.48 -29.33
CA ALA A 738 -25.34 -5.10 -28.93
C ALA A 738 -26.49 -4.99 -27.91
N GLY A 739 -26.26 -4.30 -26.79
CA GLY A 739 -27.21 -4.12 -25.69
C GLY A 739 -27.46 -5.37 -24.83
N GLN A 740 -26.70 -6.45 -25.02
CA GLN A 740 -26.87 -7.69 -24.26
C GLN A 740 -26.07 -7.66 -22.95
N THR A 741 -26.70 -8.14 -21.88
CA THR A 741 -26.05 -8.45 -20.59
C THR A 741 -25.99 -9.96 -20.41
N VAL A 742 -24.79 -10.53 -20.43
CA VAL A 742 -24.55 -11.93 -20.10
C VAL A 742 -24.28 -12.02 -18.60
N THR A 743 -24.94 -12.95 -17.90
CA THR A 743 -24.79 -13.18 -16.45
C THR A 743 -24.43 -14.64 -16.17
N GLY A 744 -23.84 -14.90 -14.99
CA GLY A 744 -23.45 -16.24 -14.55
C GLY A 744 -22.17 -16.73 -15.23
N ALA A 745 -21.27 -15.79 -15.57
CA ALA A 745 -19.99 -16.11 -16.19
C ALA A 745 -18.95 -16.65 -15.19
N ASP A 746 -19.32 -17.56 -14.30
CA ASP A 746 -18.50 -17.90 -13.13
C ASP A 746 -17.37 -18.87 -13.46
N PHE A 747 -16.16 -18.66 -12.90
CA PHE A 747 -15.01 -19.56 -13.10
C PHE A 747 -13.98 -19.49 -11.96
N THR A 748 -13.00 -20.39 -11.97
CA THR A 748 -11.95 -20.50 -10.95
C THR A 748 -10.58 -20.37 -11.60
N VAL A 749 -9.67 -19.68 -10.91
CA VAL A 749 -8.25 -19.57 -11.27
C VAL A 749 -7.48 -20.58 -10.44
N ALA A 750 -6.65 -21.40 -11.08
CA ALA A 750 -5.91 -22.49 -10.41
C ALA A 750 -4.41 -22.41 -10.71
N PRO A 751 -3.53 -22.72 -9.75
CA PRO A 751 -2.08 -22.69 -9.96
C PRO A 751 -1.66 -23.87 -10.84
N GLY A 752 -0.74 -23.63 -11.75
CA GLY A 752 -0.12 -24.69 -12.55
C GLY A 752 -1.01 -25.21 -13.67
N PHE A 753 -0.98 -24.50 -14.80
CA PHE A 753 -1.10 -25.18 -16.10
C PHE A 753 0.21 -25.92 -16.48
N GLY A 754 1.11 -26.14 -15.51
CA GLY A 754 2.16 -27.14 -15.55
C GLY A 754 1.61 -28.58 -15.59
N GLY A 755 1.27 -29.02 -16.80
CA GLY A 755 1.11 -30.42 -17.14
C GLY A 755 2.43 -31.06 -17.60
N GLY A 756 3.51 -30.90 -16.83
CA GLY A 756 4.70 -31.76 -16.88
C GLY A 756 5.70 -31.52 -18.01
N ASP A 757 6.63 -30.59 -17.79
CA ASP A 757 7.99 -30.71 -18.33
C ASP A 757 8.78 -31.68 -17.44
N ASP A 758 8.46 -32.97 -17.57
CA ASP A 758 9.34 -34.07 -17.17
C ASP A 758 9.41 -35.01 -18.39
N ASP A 759 10.41 -34.75 -19.25
CA ASP A 759 11.19 -35.65 -20.11
C ASP A 759 10.81 -37.16 -20.13
N THR A 760 9.56 -37.52 -20.45
CA THR A 760 9.14 -38.93 -20.51
C THR A 760 8.02 -39.20 -21.52
N GLY A 761 8.36 -39.10 -22.82
CA GLY A 761 7.74 -39.93 -23.87
C GLY A 761 6.30 -39.62 -24.27
N GLY A 762 6.11 -39.26 -25.54
CA GLY A 762 4.77 -39.05 -26.09
C GLY A 762 3.86 -40.28 -25.92
N THR A 763 2.57 -40.01 -25.69
CA THR A 763 1.49 -41.02 -25.65
C THR A 763 0.92 -41.32 -27.03
N GLY A 764 1.58 -40.84 -28.10
CA GLY A 764 1.22 -41.16 -29.48
C GLY A 764 1.33 -42.65 -29.77
N ASP A 765 0.77 -43.10 -30.89
CA ASP A 765 0.97 -44.45 -31.40
C ASP A 765 2.11 -44.54 -32.43
N GLY A 766 2.69 -43.40 -32.83
CA GLY A 766 3.80 -43.32 -33.77
C GLY A 766 5.04 -44.00 -33.24
N GLN A 767 5.59 -44.92 -34.02
CA GLN A 767 6.79 -45.68 -33.68
C GLN A 767 8.04 -44.96 -34.18
N LEU A 768 9.21 -45.47 -33.80
CA LEU A 768 10.48 -44.95 -34.25
C LEU A 768 10.52 -44.95 -35.78
N GLY A 769 10.65 -43.77 -36.38
CA GLY A 769 10.66 -43.61 -37.83
C GLY A 769 9.37 -43.13 -38.48
N ASP A 770 8.27 -43.08 -37.73
CA ASP A 770 7.01 -42.51 -38.22
C ASP A 770 7.11 -41.00 -38.41
N GLY A 771 6.27 -40.50 -39.31
CA GLY A 771 6.13 -39.07 -39.57
C GLY A 771 5.39 -38.39 -38.45
N CYS A 772 5.83 -37.20 -38.10
CA CYS A 772 5.21 -36.42 -37.05
C CYS A 772 5.31 -34.93 -37.34
N THR A 773 4.44 -34.16 -36.71
CA THR A 773 4.46 -32.70 -36.74
C THR A 773 4.60 -32.10 -35.34
N ASP A 774 4.34 -32.89 -34.31
CA ASP A 774 4.65 -32.59 -32.91
C ASP A 774 4.91 -33.88 -32.10
N GLY A 775 5.48 -33.73 -30.90
CA GLY A 775 5.91 -34.86 -30.07
C GLY A 775 4.80 -35.79 -29.58
N ASN A 776 3.53 -35.37 -29.63
CA ASN A 776 2.41 -36.18 -29.16
C ASN A 776 1.99 -37.24 -30.17
N GLU A 777 2.43 -37.12 -31.43
CA GLU A 777 2.22 -38.15 -32.46
C GLU A 777 3.18 -39.33 -32.28
N CYS A 778 4.25 -39.14 -31.49
CA CYS A 778 5.25 -40.15 -31.20
C CYS A 778 4.93 -40.88 -29.90
N GLY A 779 5.14 -42.19 -29.90
CA GLY A 779 4.77 -43.08 -28.81
C GLY A 779 5.96 -43.67 -28.08
N GLY A 780 5.78 -43.97 -26.79
CA GLY A 780 6.64 -44.91 -26.08
C GLY A 780 8.04 -44.40 -25.74
N GLY A 781 8.16 -43.12 -25.34
CA GLY A 781 9.46 -42.52 -25.00
C GLY A 781 10.04 -41.63 -26.11
N LEU A 782 9.40 -41.60 -27.28
CA LEU A 782 9.86 -40.84 -28.43
C LEU A 782 9.35 -39.40 -28.41
N TYR A 783 10.12 -38.49 -28.99
CA TYR A 783 9.78 -37.11 -29.34
C TYR A 783 9.78 -36.93 -30.87
N CYS A 784 9.16 -35.86 -31.36
CA CYS A 784 9.16 -35.54 -32.79
C CYS A 784 10.33 -34.63 -33.13
N GLU A 785 11.25 -35.10 -33.96
CA GLU A 785 12.30 -34.27 -34.55
C GLU A 785 11.76 -33.64 -35.84
N ASP A 786 11.30 -32.40 -35.73
CA ASP A 786 10.66 -31.66 -36.82
C ASP A 786 11.67 -30.98 -37.76
N ALA A 787 12.96 -30.93 -37.38
CA ALA A 787 14.04 -30.48 -38.25
C ALA A 787 14.32 -31.47 -39.39
N LEU A 788 13.90 -32.74 -39.23
CA LEU A 788 14.00 -33.75 -40.27
C LEU A 788 12.83 -33.68 -41.26
N PRO A 789 13.04 -33.95 -42.57
CA PRO A 789 12.00 -33.82 -43.58
C PRO A 789 10.73 -34.60 -43.23
N GLY A 790 9.58 -33.92 -43.19
CA GLY A 790 8.29 -34.53 -42.86
C GLY A 790 8.12 -34.92 -41.38
N GLY A 791 9.03 -34.47 -40.52
CA GLY A 791 9.18 -34.82 -39.11
C GLY A 791 9.40 -36.30 -38.86
N TYR A 792 10.09 -36.61 -37.77
CA TYR A 792 10.54 -37.97 -37.50
C TYR A 792 10.45 -38.31 -36.01
N CYS A 793 9.64 -39.31 -35.66
CA CYS A 793 9.58 -39.80 -34.29
C CYS A 793 10.90 -40.46 -33.92
N THR A 794 11.61 -39.90 -32.93
CA THR A 794 12.94 -40.34 -32.48
C THR A 794 13.14 -40.11 -30.98
N THR A 795 14.28 -40.52 -30.45
CA THR A 795 14.73 -40.21 -29.09
C THR A 795 16.24 -40.01 -29.11
N ASP A 796 16.74 -39.27 -28.12
CA ASP A 796 18.16 -39.09 -27.92
C ASP A 796 18.81 -40.41 -27.52
N CYS A 797 20.04 -40.62 -27.98
CA CYS A 797 20.80 -41.83 -27.69
C CYS A 797 22.27 -41.55 -27.47
N ALA A 798 22.90 -42.33 -26.58
CA ALA A 798 24.35 -42.32 -26.40
C ALA A 798 25.03 -43.52 -27.11
N GLY A 799 24.25 -44.51 -27.54
CA GLY A 799 24.65 -45.60 -28.43
C GLY A 799 23.48 -46.51 -28.82
N ASP A 800 23.70 -47.45 -29.75
CA ASP A 800 22.62 -48.26 -30.37
C ASP A 800 21.73 -49.03 -29.38
N ALA A 801 22.26 -49.37 -28.19
CA ALA A 801 21.51 -50.11 -27.18
C ALA A 801 20.40 -49.27 -26.51
N ASP A 802 20.47 -47.96 -26.64
CA ASP A 802 19.50 -47.01 -26.07
C ASP A 802 18.30 -46.80 -27.02
N CYS A 803 18.39 -47.27 -28.27
CA CYS A 803 17.34 -47.11 -29.26
C CYS A 803 16.24 -48.19 -29.17
N PRO A 804 14.95 -47.81 -29.21
CA PRO A 804 13.84 -48.75 -29.18
C PRO A 804 13.70 -49.55 -30.49
N ASP A 805 13.14 -50.76 -30.38
CA ASP A 805 12.76 -51.70 -31.45
C ASP A 805 13.59 -51.64 -32.76
N ALA A 806 14.86 -52.04 -32.65
CA ALA A 806 15.82 -52.18 -33.76
C ALA A 806 16.24 -50.86 -34.44
N GLY A 807 16.07 -49.72 -33.78
CA GLY A 807 16.73 -48.47 -34.16
C GLY A 807 18.24 -48.50 -33.93
N LEU A 808 18.97 -47.66 -34.65
CA LEU A 808 20.42 -47.45 -34.47
C LEU A 808 20.69 -45.99 -34.15
N CYS A 809 21.68 -45.75 -33.30
CA CYS A 809 22.01 -44.42 -32.83
C CYS A 809 22.94 -43.73 -33.82
N PHE A 810 22.52 -42.56 -34.32
CA PHE A 810 23.24 -41.82 -35.34
C PHE A 810 23.50 -40.40 -34.90
N SER A 811 24.70 -39.92 -35.26
CA SER A 811 25.13 -38.55 -35.02
C SER A 811 24.73 -37.70 -36.22
N LEU A 812 23.86 -36.72 -35.98
CA LEU A 812 23.43 -35.73 -36.95
C LEU A 812 24.04 -34.38 -36.60
N VAL A 813 24.13 -33.52 -37.60
CA VAL A 813 24.56 -32.14 -37.42
C VAL A 813 23.42 -31.25 -37.84
N ASP A 814 22.97 -30.38 -36.94
CA ASP A 814 21.86 -29.49 -37.20
C ASP A 814 22.25 -28.33 -38.15
N VAL A 815 21.28 -27.47 -38.44
CA VAL A 815 21.46 -26.29 -39.31
C VAL A 815 22.38 -25.22 -38.72
N THR A 816 22.65 -25.26 -37.42
CA THR A 816 23.59 -24.37 -36.70
C THR A 816 25.01 -24.94 -36.66
N GLY A 817 25.19 -26.22 -37.01
CA GLY A 817 26.48 -26.90 -37.07
C GLY A 817 26.83 -27.68 -35.80
N ASP A 818 25.88 -27.79 -34.86
CA ASP A 818 26.04 -28.53 -33.62
C ASP A 818 25.63 -30.00 -33.83
N GLU A 819 26.42 -30.89 -33.23
CA GLU A 819 26.30 -32.33 -33.44
C GLU A 819 25.47 -32.94 -32.30
N TYR A 820 24.39 -33.64 -32.65
CA TYR A 820 23.46 -34.28 -31.71
C TYR A 820 23.13 -35.70 -32.17
N THR A 821 22.80 -36.59 -31.23
CA THR A 821 22.68 -38.03 -31.49
C THR A 821 21.28 -38.56 -31.25
N VAL A 822 20.67 -39.12 -32.30
CA VAL A 822 19.28 -39.57 -32.31
C VAL A 822 19.14 -40.99 -32.87
N CYS A 823 18.04 -41.66 -32.50
CA CYS A 823 17.72 -42.99 -33.01
C CYS A 823 17.04 -42.94 -34.39
N LEU A 824 17.57 -43.67 -35.37
CA LEU A 824 16.94 -43.84 -36.68
C LEU A 824 16.50 -45.29 -36.89
N GLU A 825 15.39 -45.48 -37.60
CA GLU A 825 14.84 -46.80 -37.92
C GLU A 825 15.79 -47.59 -38.83
N SER A 826 15.97 -48.89 -38.54
CA SER A 826 16.76 -49.78 -39.40
C SER A 826 15.94 -50.32 -40.58
N CYS A 827 16.62 -50.58 -41.70
CA CYS A 827 16.01 -51.01 -42.95
C CYS A 827 16.83 -52.09 -43.63
N THR A 828 16.18 -52.95 -44.41
CA THR A 828 16.88 -54.01 -45.17
C THR A 828 16.68 -53.87 -46.68
N ALA A 829 15.72 -53.04 -47.08
CA ALA A 829 15.49 -52.61 -48.45
C ALA A 829 14.99 -51.14 -48.47
N PRO A 830 15.16 -50.40 -49.59
CA PRO A 830 14.70 -49.01 -49.68
C PRO A 830 13.20 -48.81 -49.44
N THR A 831 12.37 -49.83 -49.67
CA THR A 831 10.92 -49.77 -49.45
C THR A 831 10.52 -49.75 -47.98
N ASP A 832 11.46 -50.08 -47.08
CA ASP A 832 11.21 -50.10 -45.64
C ASP A 832 11.23 -48.66 -45.08
N CYS A 833 11.78 -47.69 -45.83
CA CYS A 833 11.85 -46.28 -45.43
C CYS A 833 10.80 -45.41 -46.11
N ARG A 834 10.53 -44.23 -45.51
CA ARG A 834 9.68 -43.16 -46.06
C ARG A 834 10.31 -42.43 -47.26
N THR A 835 10.55 -43.17 -48.34
CA THR A 835 11.17 -42.67 -49.58
C THR A 835 10.40 -41.54 -50.26
N GLY A 836 9.08 -41.47 -50.07
CA GLY A 836 8.26 -40.37 -50.56
C GLY A 836 8.54 -39.02 -49.88
N GLU A 837 9.18 -39.05 -48.71
CA GLU A 837 9.45 -37.89 -47.86
C GLU A 837 10.95 -37.60 -47.73
N GLY A 838 11.77 -38.28 -48.54
CA GLY A 838 13.21 -38.03 -48.64
C GLY A 838 14.11 -39.04 -47.93
N TYR A 839 13.55 -40.04 -47.23
CA TYR A 839 14.37 -41.04 -46.52
C TYR A 839 14.81 -42.17 -47.45
N THR A 840 16.08 -42.55 -47.37
CA THR A 840 16.60 -43.68 -48.14
C THR A 840 17.31 -44.66 -47.23
N CYS A 841 17.09 -45.96 -47.50
CA CYS A 841 17.84 -47.00 -46.83
C CYS A 841 19.28 -46.96 -47.33
N ASP A 842 20.19 -46.55 -46.46
CA ASP A 842 21.59 -46.35 -46.80
C ASP A 842 22.42 -47.65 -46.72
N ALA A 843 23.73 -47.54 -46.94
CA ALA A 843 24.62 -48.71 -46.95
C ALA A 843 24.77 -49.35 -45.56
N ASP A 844 24.46 -48.61 -44.50
CA ASP A 844 24.56 -49.03 -43.11
C ASP A 844 23.23 -49.59 -42.57
N SER A 845 22.25 -49.77 -43.47
CA SER A 845 20.94 -50.39 -43.18
C SER A 845 20.09 -49.53 -42.24
N THR A 846 20.14 -48.20 -42.41
CA THR A 846 19.29 -47.22 -41.70
C THR A 846 18.50 -46.33 -42.64
N CYS A 847 17.30 -45.94 -42.22
CA CYS A 847 16.44 -45.01 -42.94
C CYS A 847 16.90 -43.57 -42.70
N TYR A 848 17.87 -43.14 -43.51
CA TYR A 848 18.51 -41.84 -43.36
C TYR A 848 17.83 -40.77 -44.25
N PRO A 849 17.63 -39.54 -43.74
CA PRO A 849 17.11 -38.42 -44.52
C PRO A 849 18.15 -37.98 -45.58
N GLY A 850 17.82 -38.17 -46.86
CA GLY A 850 18.76 -38.03 -47.99
C GLY A 850 19.09 -36.61 -48.45
#